data_AF-A0A956JGJ7-F1
#
_entry.id   AF-A0A956JGJ7-F1
#
_cell.length_a   1.000
_cell.length_b   1.000
_cell.length_c   1.000
_cell.angle_alpha   90.00
_cell.angle_beta   90.00
_cell.angle_gamma   90.00
#
_symmetry.space_group_name_H-M   'P 1'
#
loop_
_entity.id
_entity.type
_entity.pdbx_description
1 polymer ?
#
loop_
_entity_poly.entity_id
_entity_poly.type
_entity_poly.pdbx_seq_one_letter_code
_entity_poly.pdbx_strand_id
1 'polypeptide(L)'
;MATISIVLSGAFAATACDAEPAEAADQEVEERCGDNDQGENEDWMNWWEKAYAKKVRNKALAAGLKPMPAPPKPAKKLVELGQALSFDKILSGNKNISCMTCHHPLLATDDDHALSIGEGGVGLGLDRVHPENTFIPRNAPPLFNLHDLDTMFWDGRVDFHGTVKTPAREEITPEMLEVMEFGAAAAQAMFPVTSRREMRGELGTNDLAEIRDDNLTPQWALLMERLGAIPEYVDMFEDAYPGTNFADMTFAHAANAIAAFEIDSFAADDTPWDRFLRGELYAMTMDQIKGADLFVGRANCVNCHTGTSLSDLQFHNTALPQFGPGKGDGTFKDDDIGRGRVTYDTAENYHFRTAPLRNVALTGPYGHAGQFQQLEDFIAHYRDPETSLLNYDINNVEPLLQDTILDNQAEVLANFDPTDVVADIDEDEVPLIAAFLNALTDENSTDLTDTIPATVPSGLPVEEIVVTPPINPAGKITVDLGFDASGGREYQIWEQSMCDGEARLDIEFDRDANKLDVRAVMDGLPYRPSYCYDYDPSHPYNAYPECVSDGRWQVWLVGHVFSLRSVFYYDAVSGDLIGNEHDVDANNLPPTAFPLELPVLQMLCTDFFESDPQTLKVDETWSYDYDNVLDMLGSAGVYVGVLPPNLYNPNDLIVYYTEGGLPAELAMNFDDVIDDIAEGRGGIMIGTSYEPWPKPDYLAARDNIMIGWGGMWPEQPPALIPPKPEGAECGTNFQWDGTFGAVVPE
;
A
#
# COMPACT_ATOMS: atom_id res chain seq x y z
N MET A 1 -0.92 40.77 -70.69
CA MET A 1 -0.39 39.42 -70.37
C MET A 1 0.60 39.63 -69.23
N ALA A 2 0.16 39.87 -67.98
CA ALA A 2 -0.46 38.95 -66.99
C ALA A 2 0.61 37.97 -66.42
N THR A 3 0.98 37.86 -65.13
CA THR A 3 0.50 38.34 -63.79
C THR A 3 1.68 38.02 -62.81
N ILE A 4 2.23 38.87 -61.91
CA ILE A 4 1.86 39.24 -60.49
C ILE A 4 1.38 38.00 -59.67
N SER A 5 1.82 37.61 -58.45
CA SER A 5 2.39 38.27 -57.24
C SER A 5 3.12 37.29 -56.27
N ILE A 6 3.67 37.85 -55.19
CA ILE A 6 4.57 37.35 -54.12
C ILE A 6 3.80 36.75 -52.90
N VAL A 7 4.58 36.16 -51.95
CA VAL A 7 4.41 35.94 -50.47
C VAL A 7 3.66 34.66 -50.01
N LEU A 8 3.97 33.92 -48.92
CA LEU A 8 4.63 34.17 -47.62
C LEU A 8 5.28 32.88 -47.00
N SER A 9 6.27 33.16 -46.14
CA SER A 9 6.87 32.46 -44.96
C SER A 9 6.29 31.16 -44.35
N GLY A 10 7.18 30.40 -43.70
CA GLY A 10 6.90 29.69 -42.45
C GLY A 10 7.74 28.43 -42.22
N ALA A 11 8.57 28.42 -41.16
CA ALA A 11 9.50 27.35 -40.78
C ALA A 11 8.83 26.14 -40.12
N PHE A 12 9.46 24.95 -40.18
CA PHE A 12 9.45 23.92 -39.14
C PHE A 12 10.65 22.95 -39.31
N ALA A 13 11.11 22.45 -38.14
CA ALA A 13 12.02 21.36 -37.74
C ALA A 13 12.61 20.40 -38.82
N ALA A 14 13.72 19.68 -38.65
CA ALA A 14 14.30 19.02 -37.47
C ALA A 14 15.73 18.51 -37.83
N THR A 15 16.28 17.63 -36.98
CA THR A 15 17.45 16.72 -37.14
C THR A 15 18.79 17.24 -36.62
N ALA A 16 19.61 16.49 -35.90
CA ALA A 16 19.53 15.20 -35.20
C ALA A 16 20.81 15.14 -34.33
N CYS A 17 20.75 14.52 -33.15
CA CYS A 17 21.96 14.05 -32.47
C CYS A 17 22.34 12.70 -33.06
N ASP A 18 23.56 12.57 -33.58
CA ASP A 18 24.24 11.30 -33.82
C ASP A 18 25.74 11.57 -33.84
N ALA A 19 26.45 11.13 -32.80
CA ALA A 19 27.78 10.51 -32.86
C ALA A 19 28.42 10.45 -31.46
N GLU A 20 28.84 9.25 -31.06
CA GLU A 20 29.99 9.03 -30.19
C GLU A 20 31.03 8.17 -30.95
N PRO A 21 32.30 8.04 -30.49
CA PRO A 21 32.96 8.71 -29.37
C PRO A 21 34.31 9.34 -29.76
N ALA A 22 34.75 10.38 -29.03
CA ALA A 22 36.17 10.71 -28.91
C ALA A 22 36.43 11.53 -27.65
N GLU A 23 37.33 11.01 -26.81
CA GLU A 23 37.92 11.65 -25.64
C GLU A 23 38.40 13.09 -25.92
N ALA A 24 38.34 13.89 -24.85
CA ALA A 24 38.90 15.23 -24.68
C ALA A 24 38.05 16.42 -25.17
N ALA A 25 37.08 16.83 -24.34
CA ALA A 25 36.70 18.25 -24.20
C ALA A 25 35.96 18.52 -22.88
N ASP A 26 36.48 18.05 -21.75
CA ASP A 26 36.10 18.59 -20.43
C ASP A 26 36.74 19.97 -20.27
N GLN A 27 35.94 21.05 -20.38
CA GLN A 27 36.06 22.32 -19.62
C GLN A 27 35.32 23.55 -20.21
N GLU A 28 34.51 23.45 -21.28
CA GLU A 28 33.88 24.66 -21.87
C GLU A 28 32.38 24.53 -22.21
N VAL A 29 31.58 23.89 -21.35
CA VAL A 29 30.10 23.94 -21.44
C VAL A 29 29.43 24.42 -20.13
N GLU A 30 30.21 24.78 -19.11
CA GLU A 30 29.71 25.17 -17.79
C GLU A 30 29.08 26.58 -17.70
N GLU A 31 29.02 27.35 -18.80
CA GLU A 31 28.72 28.80 -18.71
C GLU A 31 27.56 29.29 -19.58
N ARG A 32 26.47 28.51 -19.74
CA ARG A 32 25.31 29.00 -20.51
C ARG A 32 23.90 28.75 -20.00
N CYS A 33 23.74 28.14 -18.83
CA CYS A 33 22.46 28.07 -18.13
C CYS A 33 22.67 28.28 -16.64
N GLY A 34 22.97 29.51 -16.24
CA GLY A 34 22.86 29.89 -14.84
C GLY A 34 21.38 30.05 -14.48
N ASP A 35 20.93 29.40 -13.42
CA ASP A 35 20.01 30.03 -12.50
C ASP A 35 20.27 29.57 -11.06
N ASN A 36 20.13 30.51 -10.15
CA ASN A 36 20.32 30.34 -8.72
C ASN A 36 19.06 29.69 -8.13
N ASP A 37 19.20 28.53 -7.50
CA ASP A 37 18.29 28.12 -6.43
C ASP A 37 19.13 27.74 -5.21
N GLN A 38 18.83 28.39 -4.08
CA GLN A 38 19.40 28.10 -2.78
C GLN A 38 18.32 27.41 -1.95
N GLY A 39 18.37 26.08 -1.93
CA GLY A 39 17.65 25.22 -0.99
C GLY A 39 18.59 24.13 -0.50
N GLU A 40 18.84 24.10 0.81
CA GLU A 40 19.74 23.12 1.45
C GLU A 40 19.06 21.74 1.51
N ASN A 41 19.12 20.96 0.41
CA ASN A 41 19.08 19.48 0.32
C ASN A 41 18.95 18.96 -1.16
N GLU A 42 19.39 19.72 -2.16
CA GLU A 42 19.00 19.55 -3.57
C GLU A 42 19.99 18.78 -4.49
N ASP A 43 20.87 17.92 -3.99
CA ASP A 43 21.98 17.39 -4.82
C ASP A 43 22.11 15.86 -4.91
N TRP A 44 21.03 15.11 -4.65
CA TRP A 44 21.05 13.67 -4.89
C TRP A 44 20.97 13.31 -6.39
N MET A 45 20.35 14.15 -7.23
CA MET A 45 20.32 13.93 -8.67
C MET A 45 21.58 14.46 -9.35
N ASN A 46 22.16 13.67 -10.25
CA ASN A 46 23.19 14.16 -11.17
C ASN A 46 22.59 14.98 -12.33
N TRP A 47 23.45 15.54 -13.19
CA TRP A 47 23.00 16.44 -14.26
C TRP A 47 22.05 15.79 -15.27
N TRP A 48 22.21 14.50 -15.58
CA TRP A 48 21.37 13.82 -16.58
C TRP A 48 20.01 13.45 -15.98
N GLU A 49 19.95 13.09 -14.70
CA GLU A 49 18.72 12.86 -13.96
C GLU A 49 17.88 14.13 -13.87
N LYS A 50 18.50 15.27 -13.53
CA LYS A 50 17.80 16.58 -13.54
C LYS A 50 17.26 16.91 -14.94
N ALA A 51 18.00 16.59 -16.01
CA ALA A 51 17.55 16.81 -17.39
C ALA A 51 16.39 15.88 -17.78
N TYR A 52 16.44 14.61 -17.36
CA TYR A 52 15.38 13.63 -17.56
C TYR A 52 14.10 14.02 -16.81
N ALA A 53 14.21 14.38 -15.53
CA ALA A 53 13.12 14.90 -14.71
C ALA A 53 12.42 16.10 -15.38
N LYS A 54 13.18 17.08 -15.88
CA LYS A 54 12.64 18.23 -16.63
C LYS A 54 11.89 17.79 -17.90
N LYS A 55 12.41 16.80 -18.63
CA LYS A 55 11.77 16.25 -19.83
C LYS A 55 10.43 15.60 -19.47
N VAL A 56 10.39 14.75 -18.45
CA VAL A 56 9.18 14.05 -17.99
C VAL A 56 8.14 15.05 -17.51
N ARG A 57 8.53 16.03 -16.68
CA ARG A 57 7.65 17.12 -16.23
C ARG A 57 7.02 17.88 -17.39
N ASN A 58 7.83 18.29 -18.37
CA ASN A 58 7.33 19.02 -19.53
C ASN A 58 6.39 18.17 -20.40
N LYS A 59 6.67 16.87 -20.52
CA LYS A 59 5.81 15.89 -21.21
C LYS A 59 4.46 15.76 -20.50
N ALA A 60 4.45 15.63 -19.17
CA ALA A 60 3.24 15.57 -18.36
C ALA A 60 2.37 16.83 -18.50
N LEU A 61 2.97 18.01 -18.36
CA LEU A 61 2.27 19.29 -18.54
C LEU A 61 1.70 19.44 -19.97
N ALA A 62 2.44 19.00 -20.99
CA ALA A 62 1.98 19.01 -22.38
C ALA A 62 0.83 18.02 -22.63
N ALA A 63 0.78 16.92 -21.87
CA ALA A 63 -0.31 15.94 -21.89
C ALA A 63 -1.56 16.40 -21.10
N GLY A 64 -1.53 17.59 -20.49
CA GLY A 64 -2.68 18.18 -19.80
C GLY A 64 -2.75 17.89 -18.30
N LEU A 65 -1.77 17.18 -17.74
CA LEU A 65 -1.65 16.97 -16.30
C LEU A 65 -1.26 18.28 -15.61
N LYS A 66 -1.85 18.51 -14.43
CA LYS A 66 -1.67 19.75 -13.67
C LYS A 66 -1.61 19.44 -12.17
N PRO A 67 -0.92 20.27 -11.37
CA PRO A 67 -1.04 20.21 -9.92
C PRO A 67 -2.50 20.43 -9.50
N MET A 68 -2.93 19.79 -8.41
CA MET A 68 -4.23 20.05 -7.81
C MET A 68 -4.32 21.53 -7.38
N PRO A 69 -5.41 22.24 -7.72
CA PRO A 69 -5.64 23.56 -7.16
C PRO A 69 -5.86 23.50 -5.65
N ALA A 70 -5.54 24.60 -4.97
CA ALA A 70 -5.88 24.72 -3.55
C ALA A 70 -7.39 24.51 -3.35
N PRO A 71 -7.79 23.70 -2.34
CA PRO A 71 -9.19 23.38 -2.12
C PRO A 71 -9.99 24.65 -1.77
N PRO A 72 -11.31 24.66 -2.07
CA PRO A 72 -12.22 25.63 -1.49
C PRO A 72 -12.08 25.63 0.04
N LYS A 73 -12.36 26.77 0.68
CA LYS A 73 -12.37 26.89 2.15
C LYS A 73 -13.81 27.10 2.62
N PRO A 74 -14.54 26.03 2.97
CA PRO A 74 -15.90 26.15 3.45
C PRO A 74 -15.98 26.95 4.75
N ALA A 75 -17.18 27.45 5.06
CA ALA A 75 -17.39 28.14 6.33
C ALA A 75 -17.22 27.15 7.50
N LYS A 76 -16.47 27.53 8.53
CA LYS A 76 -16.19 26.64 9.68
C LYS A 76 -17.45 26.02 10.29
N LYS A 77 -18.53 26.80 10.43
CA LYS A 77 -19.81 26.29 10.97
C LYS A 77 -20.46 25.24 10.08
N LEU A 78 -20.27 25.35 8.78
CA LEU A 78 -20.75 24.37 7.81
C LEU A 78 -19.94 23.07 7.90
N VAL A 79 -18.62 23.16 8.06
CA VAL A 79 -17.73 22.01 8.31
C VAL A 79 -18.07 21.32 9.63
N GLU A 80 -18.25 22.07 10.73
CA GLU A 80 -18.63 21.53 12.05
C GLU A 80 -19.97 20.76 11.98
N LEU A 81 -20.95 21.30 11.25
CA LEU A 81 -22.22 20.61 11.00
C LEU A 81 -22.03 19.36 10.13
N GLY A 82 -21.25 19.46 9.05
CA GLY A 82 -20.93 18.35 8.16
C GLY A 82 -20.28 17.18 8.90
N GLN A 83 -19.24 17.46 9.69
CA GLN A 83 -18.54 16.47 10.51
C GLN A 83 -19.53 15.76 11.43
N ALA A 84 -20.35 16.51 12.18
CA ALA A 84 -21.34 15.90 13.06
C ALA A 84 -22.29 14.97 12.29
N LEU A 85 -22.83 15.40 11.16
CA LEU A 85 -23.74 14.60 10.33
C LEU A 85 -23.08 13.35 9.75
N SER A 86 -21.83 13.45 9.29
CA SER A 86 -21.10 12.36 8.64
C SER A 86 -20.82 11.18 9.58
N PHE A 87 -20.58 11.44 10.86
CA PHE A 87 -20.34 10.41 11.89
C PHE A 87 -21.62 9.98 12.62
N ASP A 88 -22.72 10.73 12.50
CA ASP A 88 -23.93 10.46 13.27
C ASP A 88 -24.85 9.44 12.58
N LYS A 89 -25.00 8.30 13.24
CA LYS A 89 -25.88 7.20 12.81
C LYS A 89 -27.36 7.60 12.78
N ILE A 90 -27.76 8.77 13.28
CA ILE A 90 -29.15 9.26 13.23
C ILE A 90 -29.72 9.32 11.80
N LEU A 91 -28.85 9.44 10.79
CA LEU A 91 -29.21 9.48 9.38
C LEU A 91 -29.55 8.11 8.77
N SER A 92 -29.24 7.00 9.45
CA SER A 92 -29.63 5.66 9.00
C SER A 92 -30.98 5.22 9.58
N GLY A 93 -31.67 4.32 8.87
CA GLY A 93 -32.98 3.82 9.26
C GLY A 93 -32.97 3.19 10.65
N ASN A 94 -32.07 2.23 10.86
CA ASN A 94 -31.89 1.48 12.12
C ASN A 94 -30.87 2.12 13.09
N LYS A 95 -30.29 3.28 12.73
CA LYS A 95 -29.34 4.03 13.56
C LYS A 95 -28.09 3.24 13.95
N ASN A 96 -27.62 2.39 13.05
CA ASN A 96 -26.47 1.49 13.23
C ASN A 96 -25.28 1.83 12.33
N ILE A 97 -25.48 2.64 11.29
CA ILE A 97 -24.48 3.01 10.28
C ILE A 97 -24.48 4.53 10.02
N SER A 98 -23.31 5.09 9.73
CA SER A 98 -23.08 6.49 9.35
C SER A 98 -22.36 6.59 7.99
N CYS A 99 -22.13 7.79 7.47
CA CYS A 99 -21.33 7.97 6.26
C CYS A 99 -19.89 7.48 6.48
N MET A 100 -19.30 7.85 7.63
CA MET A 100 -17.93 7.49 8.01
C MET A 100 -17.78 6.03 8.43
N THR A 101 -18.84 5.22 8.38
CA THR A 101 -18.73 3.76 8.60
C THR A 101 -18.13 3.05 7.38
N CYS A 102 -18.49 3.49 6.17
CA CYS A 102 -17.95 2.97 4.90
C CYS A 102 -16.87 3.86 4.28
N HIS A 103 -16.62 5.01 4.91
CA HIS A 103 -15.62 5.98 4.46
C HIS A 103 -14.79 6.44 5.65
N HIS A 104 -14.28 5.48 6.42
CA HIS A 104 -13.73 5.78 7.73
C HIS A 104 -12.36 6.45 7.58
N PRO A 105 -12.06 7.55 8.33
CA PRO A 105 -10.77 8.25 8.18
C PRO A 105 -9.55 7.38 8.47
N LEU A 106 -9.66 6.39 9.36
CA LEU A 106 -8.58 5.43 9.65
C LEU A 106 -8.26 4.48 8.50
N LEU A 107 -9.14 4.39 7.50
CA LEU A 107 -9.00 3.54 6.31
C LEU A 107 -8.87 4.41 5.07
N ALA A 108 -8.25 5.59 5.20
CA ALA A 108 -8.09 6.58 4.13
C ALA A 108 -9.41 6.92 3.40
N THR A 109 -10.54 6.96 4.13
CA THR A 109 -11.89 7.21 3.62
C THR A 109 -12.48 6.11 2.71
N ASP A 110 -11.89 4.93 2.73
CA ASP A 110 -12.43 3.67 2.19
C ASP A 110 -13.01 2.80 3.34
N ASP A 111 -13.33 1.54 3.06
CA ASP A 111 -13.75 0.54 4.04
C ASP A 111 -12.96 -0.79 4.01
N ASP A 112 -11.82 -0.82 3.31
CA ASP A 112 -10.93 -1.98 3.10
C ASP A 112 -11.60 -3.23 2.51
N HIS A 113 -12.89 -3.16 2.19
CA HIS A 113 -13.64 -4.27 1.63
C HIS A 113 -13.75 -4.15 0.10
N ALA A 114 -13.70 -5.29 -0.57
CA ALA A 114 -14.02 -5.38 -1.98
C ALA A 114 -15.46 -4.92 -2.25
N LEU A 115 -16.39 -5.34 -1.38
CA LEU A 115 -17.78 -4.90 -1.41
C LEU A 115 -18.21 -4.45 -0.02
N SER A 116 -18.57 -3.19 0.11
CA SER A 116 -18.95 -2.58 1.38
C SER A 116 -20.12 -3.30 2.06
N ILE A 117 -20.15 -3.29 3.38
CA ILE A 117 -21.25 -3.84 4.18
C ILE A 117 -22.06 -2.69 4.79
N GLY A 118 -23.31 -2.52 4.38
CA GLY A 118 -24.14 -1.42 4.86
C GLY A 118 -25.00 -1.76 6.07
N GLU A 119 -26.27 -1.38 5.99
CA GLU A 119 -27.26 -1.51 7.05
C GLU A 119 -27.34 -2.95 7.57
N GLY A 120 -27.33 -3.11 8.90
CA GLY A 120 -27.34 -4.42 9.57
C GLY A 120 -25.95 -4.94 9.90
N GLY A 121 -24.89 -4.36 9.31
CA GLY A 121 -23.50 -4.70 9.61
C GLY A 121 -23.02 -4.22 10.97
N VAL A 122 -22.04 -4.93 11.52
CA VAL A 122 -21.38 -4.63 12.80
C VAL A 122 -19.86 -4.67 12.58
N GLY A 123 -19.13 -3.72 13.17
CA GLY A 123 -17.68 -3.58 12.98
C GLY A 123 -17.34 -2.47 11.97
N LEU A 124 -16.05 -2.35 11.67
CA LEU A 124 -15.44 -1.39 10.75
C LEU A 124 -14.33 -2.08 9.96
N GLY A 125 -13.99 -1.56 8.78
CA GLY A 125 -12.95 -2.16 7.93
C GLY A 125 -13.23 -3.64 7.67
N LEU A 126 -12.16 -4.43 7.54
CA LEU A 126 -12.22 -5.89 7.36
C LEU A 126 -12.91 -6.65 8.51
N ASP A 127 -13.02 -6.06 9.71
CA ASP A 127 -13.77 -6.65 10.83
C ASP A 127 -15.29 -6.45 10.71
N ARG A 128 -15.72 -5.66 9.72
CA ARG A 128 -17.13 -5.40 9.49
C ARG A 128 -17.78 -6.65 8.90
N VAL A 129 -18.81 -7.16 9.59
CA VAL A 129 -19.54 -8.35 9.15
C VAL A 129 -21.03 -8.12 9.11
N HIS A 130 -21.70 -8.75 8.15
CA HIS A 130 -23.15 -8.79 8.08
C HIS A 130 -23.65 -10.18 8.52
N PRO A 131 -24.63 -10.30 9.43
CA PRO A 131 -25.14 -11.61 9.89
C PRO A 131 -25.69 -12.50 8.77
N GLU A 132 -26.14 -11.88 7.67
CA GLU A 132 -26.70 -12.56 6.50
C GLU A 132 -25.80 -12.46 5.25
N ASN A 133 -24.53 -12.04 5.39
CA ASN A 133 -23.59 -11.83 4.28
C ASN A 133 -24.20 -10.97 3.16
N THR A 134 -24.79 -9.83 3.54
CA THR A 134 -25.36 -8.89 2.58
C THR A 134 -24.36 -7.80 2.28
N PHE A 135 -24.06 -7.62 1.00
CA PHE A 135 -23.06 -6.68 0.51
C PHE A 135 -23.71 -5.57 -0.33
N ILE A 136 -23.10 -4.40 -0.29
CA ILE A 136 -23.33 -3.31 -1.23
C ILE A 136 -22.67 -3.73 -2.56
N PRO A 137 -23.30 -3.46 -3.72
CA PRO A 137 -22.82 -4.02 -4.99
C PRO A 137 -21.51 -3.48 -5.57
N ARG A 138 -20.84 -2.55 -4.88
CA ARG A 138 -19.62 -1.87 -5.33
C ARG A 138 -18.73 -1.56 -4.14
N ASN A 139 -17.42 -1.43 -4.40
CA ASN A 139 -16.46 -0.85 -3.46
C ASN A 139 -16.79 0.63 -3.20
N ALA A 140 -16.52 1.10 -1.97
CA ALA A 140 -16.69 2.48 -1.56
C ALA A 140 -15.57 3.36 -2.17
N PRO A 141 -15.88 4.33 -3.06
CA PRO A 141 -14.83 5.20 -3.56
C PRO A 141 -14.33 6.12 -2.44
N PRO A 142 -13.01 6.38 -2.34
CA PRO A 142 -12.48 7.31 -1.35
C PRO A 142 -12.99 8.73 -1.57
N LEU A 143 -13.05 9.51 -0.49
CA LEU A 143 -13.63 10.86 -0.44
C LEU A 143 -12.60 11.98 -0.69
N PHE A 144 -11.45 11.64 -1.27
CA PHE A 144 -10.41 12.64 -1.54
C PHE A 144 -10.79 13.58 -2.69
N ASN A 145 -10.53 14.88 -2.50
CA ASN A 145 -10.58 15.91 -3.55
C ASN A 145 -11.92 16.02 -4.30
N LEU A 146 -13.04 15.73 -3.65
CA LEU A 146 -14.38 15.76 -4.28
C LEU A 146 -14.74 17.12 -4.91
N HIS A 147 -14.08 18.21 -4.49
CA HIS A 147 -14.25 19.54 -5.06
C HIS A 147 -13.83 19.65 -6.54
N ASP A 148 -13.01 18.72 -7.05
CA ASP A 148 -12.56 18.68 -8.44
C ASP A 148 -13.45 17.76 -9.32
N LEU A 149 -14.50 17.17 -8.74
CA LEU A 149 -15.37 16.21 -9.42
C LEU A 149 -16.76 16.79 -9.69
N ASP A 150 -17.21 16.71 -10.93
CA ASP A 150 -18.58 17.06 -11.33
C ASP A 150 -19.48 15.84 -11.61
N THR A 151 -18.89 14.64 -11.58
CA THR A 151 -19.56 13.37 -11.86
C THR A 151 -19.23 12.36 -10.78
N MET A 152 -20.25 11.91 -10.06
CA MET A 152 -20.12 11.07 -8.86
C MET A 152 -20.70 9.68 -9.05
N PHE A 153 -20.25 8.76 -8.19
CA PHE A 153 -20.45 7.30 -8.27
C PHE A 153 -19.75 6.64 -9.46
N TRP A 154 -19.53 5.33 -9.35
CA TRP A 154 -18.92 4.50 -10.40
C TRP A 154 -19.69 4.49 -11.73
N ASP A 155 -21.00 4.75 -11.73
CA ASP A 155 -21.86 4.78 -12.94
C ASP A 155 -22.21 6.20 -13.40
N GLY A 156 -21.75 7.23 -12.70
CA GLY A 156 -22.02 8.62 -13.04
C GLY A 156 -23.49 9.01 -12.95
N ARG A 157 -24.28 8.34 -12.10
CA ARG A 157 -25.71 8.64 -11.96
C ARG A 157 -25.98 10.03 -11.39
N VAL A 158 -24.98 10.64 -10.74
CA VAL A 158 -24.96 12.05 -10.36
C VAL A 158 -23.94 12.75 -11.25
N ASP A 159 -24.42 13.64 -12.11
CA ASP A 159 -23.65 14.29 -13.16
C ASP A 159 -24.07 15.76 -13.23
N PHE A 160 -23.14 16.66 -12.95
CA PHE A 160 -23.30 18.12 -12.98
C PHE A 160 -22.62 18.74 -14.21
N HIS A 161 -22.03 17.93 -15.09
CA HIS A 161 -21.41 18.41 -16.31
C HIS A 161 -22.49 18.87 -17.32
N GLY A 162 -22.62 20.18 -17.46
CA GLY A 162 -23.58 20.82 -18.36
C GLY A 162 -24.99 20.91 -17.78
N THR A 163 -25.73 19.79 -17.72
CA THR A 163 -27.09 19.74 -17.14
C THR A 163 -27.09 18.77 -15.97
N VAL A 164 -27.59 19.21 -14.81
CA VAL A 164 -27.71 18.37 -13.61
C VAL A 164 -28.60 17.17 -13.88
N LYS A 165 -28.04 15.97 -13.68
CA LYS A 165 -28.75 14.68 -13.74
C LYS A 165 -28.50 13.93 -12.44
N THR A 166 -29.59 13.47 -11.84
CA THR A 166 -29.55 12.64 -10.62
C THR A 166 -30.64 11.58 -10.67
N PRO A 167 -30.54 10.50 -9.87
CA PRO A 167 -31.62 9.52 -9.73
C PRO A 167 -32.96 10.13 -9.28
N ALA A 168 -32.90 11.24 -8.54
CA ALA A 168 -34.04 11.95 -7.99
C ALA A 168 -34.80 12.82 -9.01
N ARG A 169 -34.22 13.11 -10.17
CA ARG A 169 -34.86 13.90 -11.24
C ARG A 169 -35.45 15.23 -10.68
N GLU A 170 -36.73 15.49 -10.92
CA GLU A 170 -37.45 16.70 -10.51
C GLU A 170 -37.66 16.81 -8.98
N GLU A 171 -37.36 15.76 -8.20
CA GLU A 171 -37.39 15.85 -6.74
C GLU A 171 -36.24 16.71 -6.17
N ILE A 172 -35.15 16.89 -6.95
CA ILE A 172 -34.14 17.92 -6.67
C ILE A 172 -34.66 19.24 -7.25
N THR A 173 -35.21 20.10 -6.38
CA THR A 173 -35.82 21.36 -6.81
C THR A 173 -34.76 22.42 -7.12
N PRO A 174 -35.11 23.49 -7.88
CA PRO A 174 -34.21 24.62 -8.08
C PRO A 174 -33.70 25.23 -6.77
N GLU A 175 -34.55 25.32 -5.75
CA GLU A 175 -34.18 25.85 -4.44
C GLU A 175 -33.17 24.94 -3.71
N MET A 176 -33.26 23.62 -3.90
CA MET A 176 -32.23 22.71 -3.38
C MET A 176 -30.90 22.89 -4.10
N LEU A 177 -30.91 23.07 -5.43
CA LEU A 177 -29.70 23.33 -6.22
C LEU A 177 -29.02 24.64 -5.83
N GLU A 178 -29.79 25.67 -5.47
CA GLU A 178 -29.24 26.94 -4.99
C GLU A 178 -28.44 26.81 -3.68
N VAL A 179 -28.72 25.78 -2.87
CA VAL A 179 -28.04 25.50 -1.60
C VAL A 179 -26.79 24.62 -1.78
N MET A 180 -26.70 23.86 -2.88
CA MET A 180 -25.58 22.95 -3.16
C MET A 180 -24.34 23.70 -3.65
N GLU A 181 -23.71 24.47 -2.77
CA GLU A 181 -22.47 25.21 -3.04
C GLU A 181 -21.35 24.31 -3.58
N PHE A 182 -21.33 23.05 -3.16
CA PHE A 182 -20.33 22.05 -3.57
C PHE A 182 -20.82 21.10 -4.68
N GLY A 183 -21.88 21.46 -5.40
CA GLY A 183 -22.30 20.80 -6.64
C GLY A 183 -22.53 19.29 -6.49
N ALA A 184 -21.80 18.50 -7.28
CA ALA A 184 -21.97 17.06 -7.35
C ALA A 184 -21.66 16.34 -6.02
N ALA A 185 -20.72 16.85 -5.21
CA ALA A 185 -20.43 16.32 -3.88
C ALA A 185 -21.64 16.47 -2.95
N ALA A 186 -22.23 17.67 -2.90
CA ALA A 186 -23.45 17.90 -2.12
C ALA A 186 -24.63 17.04 -2.60
N ALA A 187 -24.77 16.82 -3.91
CA ALA A 187 -25.82 15.96 -4.44
C ALA A 187 -25.59 14.47 -4.14
N GLN A 188 -24.34 13.99 -4.18
CA GLN A 188 -23.98 12.60 -3.88
C GLN A 188 -24.43 12.23 -2.46
N ALA A 189 -24.23 13.10 -1.48
CA ALA A 189 -24.53 12.85 -0.06
C ALA A 189 -26.03 12.65 0.22
N MET A 190 -26.90 12.97 -0.75
CA MET A 190 -28.34 12.76 -0.62
C MET A 190 -28.79 11.31 -0.84
N PHE A 191 -27.97 10.45 -1.44
CA PHE A 191 -28.41 9.14 -1.93
C PHE A 191 -28.16 7.95 -0.98
N PRO A 192 -27.02 7.84 -0.26
CA PRO A 192 -26.77 6.69 0.61
C PRO A 192 -27.86 6.46 1.66
N VAL A 193 -28.39 7.55 2.23
CA VAL A 193 -29.53 7.53 3.18
C VAL A 193 -30.84 6.97 2.61
N THR A 194 -30.97 6.91 1.28
CA THR A 194 -32.15 6.38 0.58
C THR A 194 -32.00 4.92 0.14
N SER A 195 -30.77 4.40 0.17
CA SER A 195 -30.43 3.08 -0.32
C SER A 195 -30.66 2.02 0.76
N ARG A 196 -31.45 0.99 0.41
CA ARG A 196 -31.81 -0.11 1.34
C ARG A 196 -30.60 -0.82 1.91
N ARG A 197 -29.62 -1.11 1.05
CA ARG A 197 -28.40 -1.83 1.41
C ARG A 197 -27.30 -0.96 2.00
N GLU A 198 -27.41 0.37 1.91
CA GLU A 198 -26.42 1.29 2.50
C GLU A 198 -26.90 1.74 3.88
N MET A 199 -27.78 2.75 3.98
CA MET A 199 -28.14 3.33 5.27
C MET A 199 -29.62 3.18 5.64
N ARG A 200 -30.49 2.78 4.71
CA ARG A 200 -31.95 2.87 4.93
C ARG A 200 -32.55 1.64 5.60
N GLY A 201 -32.10 0.45 5.23
CA GLY A 201 -32.63 -0.82 5.71
C GLY A 201 -33.87 -1.33 4.98
N GLU A 202 -34.27 -2.56 5.32
CA GLU A 202 -35.31 -3.32 4.61
C GLU A 202 -36.73 -3.03 5.13
N LEU A 203 -37.74 -3.29 4.28
CA LEU A 203 -39.16 -3.06 4.63
C LEU A 203 -39.53 -3.80 5.93
N GLY A 204 -40.20 -3.12 6.86
CA GLY A 204 -40.57 -3.68 8.17
C GLY A 204 -39.50 -3.50 9.27
N THR A 205 -38.33 -2.96 8.96
CA THR A 205 -37.25 -2.78 9.95
C THR A 205 -37.32 -1.44 10.69
N ASN A 206 -37.66 -0.36 9.99
CA ASN A 206 -37.76 1.00 10.54
C ASN A 206 -38.71 1.89 9.74
N ASP A 207 -39.01 3.08 10.28
CA ASP A 207 -39.89 4.11 9.69
C ASP A 207 -39.42 4.64 8.33
N LEU A 208 -38.11 4.80 8.11
CA LEU A 208 -37.54 5.23 6.82
C LEU A 208 -37.73 4.15 5.74
N ALA A 209 -37.61 2.88 6.11
CA ALA A 209 -37.78 1.74 5.22
C ALA A 209 -39.24 1.50 4.78
N GLU A 210 -40.22 2.02 5.52
CA GLU A 210 -41.66 1.97 5.17
C GLU A 210 -42.05 2.93 4.03
N ILE A 211 -41.22 3.93 3.73
CA ILE A 211 -41.46 4.84 2.61
C ILE A 211 -41.24 4.08 1.29
N ARG A 212 -41.81 4.54 0.18
CA ARG A 212 -41.59 3.87 -1.12
C ARG A 212 -40.24 4.27 -1.72
N ASP A 213 -39.59 3.33 -2.40
CA ASP A 213 -38.26 3.52 -3.02
C ASP A 213 -38.26 4.59 -4.11
N ASP A 214 -39.41 4.76 -4.79
CA ASP A 214 -39.62 5.72 -5.88
C ASP A 214 -40.05 7.12 -5.39
N ASN A 215 -39.93 7.41 -4.10
CA ASN A 215 -40.38 8.66 -3.50
C ASN A 215 -39.37 9.13 -2.45
N LEU A 216 -38.40 9.96 -2.86
CA LEU A 216 -37.25 10.34 -2.05
C LEU A 216 -37.55 11.53 -1.13
N THR A 217 -38.41 12.46 -1.58
CA THR A 217 -38.76 13.68 -0.84
C THR A 217 -39.26 13.40 0.59
N PRO A 218 -40.19 12.44 0.83
CA PRO A 218 -40.61 12.10 2.19
C PRO A 218 -39.51 11.43 3.03
N GLN A 219 -38.57 10.74 2.40
CA GLN A 219 -37.44 10.12 3.11
C GLN A 219 -36.53 11.20 3.69
N TRP A 220 -36.14 12.16 2.84
CA TRP A 220 -35.36 13.32 3.25
C TRP A 220 -36.08 14.20 4.27
N ALA A 221 -37.39 14.40 4.11
CA ALA A 221 -38.19 15.15 5.08
C ALA A 221 -38.23 14.47 6.46
N LEU A 222 -38.35 13.14 6.51
CA LEU A 222 -38.30 12.37 7.77
C LEU A 222 -36.93 12.49 8.45
N LEU A 223 -35.84 12.50 7.69
CA LEU A 223 -34.50 12.71 8.23
C LEU A 223 -34.36 14.12 8.83
N MET A 224 -34.88 15.15 8.15
CA MET A 224 -34.91 16.52 8.71
C MET A 224 -35.79 16.61 9.96
N GLU A 225 -36.92 15.88 10.03
CA GLU A 225 -37.72 15.81 11.25
C GLU A 225 -36.94 15.20 12.43
N ARG A 226 -36.17 14.12 12.18
CA ARG A 226 -35.30 13.50 13.20
C ARG A 226 -34.23 14.47 13.70
N LEU A 227 -33.55 15.17 12.77
CA LEU A 227 -32.55 16.18 13.12
C LEU A 227 -33.17 17.34 13.92
N GLY A 228 -34.36 17.81 13.51
CA GLY A 228 -35.09 18.87 14.21
C GLY A 228 -35.59 18.50 15.61
N ALA A 229 -35.63 17.21 15.94
CA ALA A 229 -35.93 16.73 17.29
C ALA A 229 -34.75 16.83 18.25
N ILE A 230 -33.54 17.14 17.76
CA ILE A 230 -32.31 17.30 18.53
C ILE A 230 -31.97 18.80 18.57
N PRO A 231 -32.17 19.50 19.70
CA PRO A 231 -31.97 20.96 19.78
C PRO A 231 -30.58 21.42 19.34
N GLU A 232 -29.55 20.63 19.62
CA GLU A 232 -28.18 20.94 19.21
C GLU A 232 -28.02 20.98 17.68
N TYR A 233 -28.66 20.07 16.93
CA TYR A 233 -28.65 20.15 15.47
C TYR A 233 -29.36 21.41 14.97
N VAL A 234 -30.51 21.78 15.56
CA VAL A 234 -31.22 23.00 15.18
C VAL A 234 -30.30 24.22 15.30
N ASP A 235 -29.59 24.35 16.42
CA ASP A 235 -28.61 25.43 16.63
C ASP A 235 -27.48 25.37 15.61
N MET A 236 -26.90 24.19 15.36
CA MET A 236 -25.82 24.01 14.38
C MET A 236 -26.24 24.35 12.94
N PHE A 237 -27.45 23.98 12.52
CA PHE A 237 -28.00 24.32 11.21
C PHE A 237 -28.20 25.83 11.06
N GLU A 238 -28.81 26.49 12.04
CA GLU A 238 -29.05 27.95 11.99
C GLU A 238 -27.73 28.76 12.05
N ASP A 239 -26.71 28.24 12.74
CA ASP A 239 -25.35 28.80 12.74
C ASP A 239 -24.63 28.60 11.39
N ALA A 240 -24.81 27.44 10.75
CA ALA A 240 -24.21 27.12 9.45
C ALA A 240 -24.87 27.87 8.28
N TYR A 241 -26.15 28.21 8.40
CA TYR A 241 -26.93 28.92 7.38
C TYR A 241 -27.57 30.21 7.93
N PRO A 242 -26.76 31.28 8.15
CA PRO A 242 -27.25 32.50 8.76
C PRO A 242 -28.41 33.15 7.99
N GLY A 243 -29.53 33.35 8.69
CA GLY A 243 -30.71 34.01 8.13
C GLY A 243 -31.79 33.06 7.60
N THR A 244 -31.56 31.74 7.67
CA THR A 244 -32.56 30.71 7.38
C THR A 244 -32.88 29.98 8.68
N ASN A 245 -34.16 29.84 9.04
CA ASN A 245 -34.53 29.05 10.22
C ASN A 245 -34.52 27.56 9.85
N PHE A 246 -34.26 26.67 10.80
CA PHE A 246 -34.23 25.23 10.55
C PHE A 246 -35.52 24.71 9.87
N ALA A 247 -36.68 25.26 10.24
CA ALA A 247 -37.98 24.86 9.69
C ALA A 247 -38.14 25.16 8.19
N ASP A 248 -37.33 26.06 7.63
CA ASP A 248 -37.31 26.42 6.21
C ASP A 248 -36.23 25.64 5.43
N MET A 249 -35.42 24.82 6.11
CA MET A 249 -34.35 24.03 5.53
C MET A 249 -34.82 22.67 5.02
N THR A 250 -34.07 22.12 4.09
CA THR A 250 -34.30 20.80 3.49
C THR A 250 -33.05 19.95 3.65
N PHE A 251 -33.14 18.66 3.29
CA PHE A 251 -31.98 17.76 3.33
C PHE A 251 -30.83 18.20 2.41
N ALA A 252 -31.07 19.07 1.42
CA ALA A 252 -29.99 19.68 0.63
C ALA A 252 -29.05 20.53 1.50
N HIS A 253 -29.54 21.13 2.59
CA HIS A 253 -28.69 21.85 3.56
C HIS A 253 -27.82 20.88 4.37
N ALA A 254 -28.36 19.72 4.73
CA ALA A 254 -27.58 18.67 5.40
C ALA A 254 -26.49 18.12 4.47
N ALA A 255 -26.88 17.80 3.23
CA ALA A 255 -25.97 17.25 2.22
C ALA A 255 -24.87 18.23 1.81
N ASN A 256 -25.19 19.53 1.68
CA ASN A 256 -24.18 20.56 1.44
C ASN A 256 -23.21 20.73 2.62
N ALA A 257 -23.67 20.56 3.87
CA ALA A 257 -22.79 20.56 5.03
C ALA A 257 -21.86 19.35 5.05
N ILE A 258 -22.37 18.14 4.76
CA ILE A 258 -21.57 16.92 4.62
C ILE A 258 -20.47 17.12 3.57
N ALA A 259 -20.82 17.61 2.38
CA ALA A 259 -19.83 17.90 1.33
C ALA A 259 -18.81 18.96 1.74
N ALA A 260 -19.20 19.96 2.54
CA ALA A 260 -18.27 20.94 3.09
C ALA A 260 -17.21 20.28 3.98
N PHE A 261 -17.62 19.34 4.83
CA PHE A 261 -16.70 18.58 5.68
C PHE A 261 -15.76 17.70 4.87
N GLU A 262 -16.29 16.98 3.88
CA GLU A 262 -15.49 16.12 3.00
C GLU A 262 -14.44 16.93 2.23
N ILE A 263 -14.82 18.10 1.70
CA ILE A 263 -13.93 18.98 0.95
C ILE A 263 -12.85 19.60 1.83
N ASP A 264 -13.19 19.99 3.07
CA ASP A 264 -12.24 20.61 4.00
C ASP A 264 -11.26 19.58 4.57
N SER A 265 -11.75 18.38 4.89
CA SER A 265 -11.00 17.37 5.67
C SER A 265 -10.23 16.39 4.80
N PHE A 266 -10.66 16.16 3.55
CA PHE A 266 -10.08 15.15 2.65
C PHE A 266 -9.53 15.79 1.37
N ALA A 267 -8.99 17.00 1.46
CA ALA A 267 -8.27 17.61 0.35
C ALA A 267 -6.80 17.18 0.36
N ALA A 268 -6.32 16.65 -0.77
CA ALA A 268 -4.92 16.32 -1.01
C ALA A 268 -4.37 17.14 -2.19
N ASP A 269 -3.62 18.22 -1.90
CA ASP A 269 -3.12 19.17 -2.89
C ASP A 269 -1.59 19.41 -2.85
N ASP A 270 -0.85 18.68 -2.00
CA ASP A 270 0.60 18.80 -1.85
C ASP A 270 1.35 17.46 -1.94
N THR A 271 1.00 16.66 -2.94
CA THR A 271 1.70 15.39 -3.21
C THR A 271 3.11 15.62 -3.76
N PRO A 272 4.03 14.63 -3.67
CA PRO A 272 5.29 14.62 -4.44
C PRO A 272 5.12 14.98 -5.91
N TRP A 273 4.06 14.48 -6.56
CA TRP A 273 3.70 14.80 -7.93
C TRP A 273 3.30 16.27 -8.13
N ASP A 274 2.53 16.87 -7.22
CA ASP A 274 2.15 18.28 -7.30
C ASP A 274 3.36 19.21 -7.17
N ARG A 275 4.28 18.90 -6.24
CA ARG A 275 5.57 19.59 -6.08
C ARG A 275 6.44 19.45 -7.33
N PHE A 276 6.53 18.25 -7.89
CA PHE A 276 7.24 17.98 -9.14
C PHE A 276 6.68 18.79 -10.31
N LEU A 277 5.36 18.81 -10.49
CA LEU A 277 4.70 19.62 -11.52
C LEU A 277 4.88 21.13 -11.29
N ARG A 278 5.01 21.59 -10.04
CA ARG A 278 5.36 22.99 -9.72
C ARG A 278 6.82 23.36 -9.99
N GLY A 279 7.71 22.38 -10.15
CA GLY A 279 9.10 22.59 -10.55
C GLY A 279 10.13 22.04 -9.56
N GLU A 280 9.69 21.47 -8.44
CA GLU A 280 10.54 20.83 -7.45
C GLU A 280 10.94 19.43 -7.95
N LEU A 281 11.97 19.37 -8.80
CA LEU A 281 12.35 18.13 -9.51
C LEU A 281 12.77 16.98 -8.59
N TYR A 282 13.20 17.30 -7.36
CA TYR A 282 13.65 16.36 -6.36
C TYR A 282 12.52 15.81 -5.49
N ALA A 283 11.28 16.29 -5.68
CA ALA A 283 10.13 15.83 -4.92
C ALA A 283 9.79 14.35 -5.18
N MET A 284 10.26 13.80 -6.31
CA MET A 284 10.05 12.41 -6.70
C MET A 284 11.38 11.67 -6.86
N THR A 285 11.40 10.38 -6.50
CA THR A 285 12.53 9.48 -6.74
C THR A 285 12.69 9.19 -8.25
N MET A 286 13.83 8.64 -8.66
CA MET A 286 14.03 8.31 -10.08
C MET A 286 13.08 7.25 -10.60
N ASP A 287 12.66 6.28 -9.79
CA ASP A 287 11.71 5.26 -10.21
C ASP A 287 10.30 5.82 -10.36
N GLN A 288 9.91 6.74 -9.46
CA GLN A 288 8.67 7.52 -9.61
C GLN A 288 8.67 8.35 -10.91
N ILE A 289 9.81 8.94 -11.27
CA ILE A 289 9.95 9.74 -12.51
C ILE A 289 9.92 8.84 -13.76
N LYS A 290 10.57 7.66 -13.72
CA LYS A 290 10.48 6.67 -14.82
C LYS A 290 9.04 6.16 -14.98
N GLY A 291 8.36 5.85 -13.88
CA GLY A 291 6.94 5.50 -13.85
C GLY A 291 6.06 6.58 -14.46
N ALA A 292 6.29 7.84 -14.10
CA ALA A 292 5.58 8.98 -14.70
C ALA A 292 5.84 9.07 -16.21
N ASP A 293 7.07 8.82 -16.69
CA ASP A 293 7.39 8.83 -18.13
C ASP A 293 6.66 7.73 -18.90
N LEU A 294 6.55 6.52 -18.31
CA LEU A 294 5.76 5.41 -18.84
C LEU A 294 4.28 5.79 -18.91
N PHE A 295 3.73 6.24 -17.78
CA PHE A 295 2.32 6.63 -17.60
C PHE A 295 1.86 7.67 -18.62
N VAL A 296 2.65 8.73 -18.83
CA VAL A 296 2.36 9.78 -19.82
C VAL A 296 2.86 9.46 -21.23
N GLY A 297 3.48 8.29 -21.39
CA GLY A 297 4.17 7.85 -22.59
C GLY A 297 3.51 6.63 -23.20
N ARG A 298 4.30 5.57 -23.36
CA ARG A 298 3.86 4.37 -24.08
C ARG A 298 2.79 3.57 -23.34
N ALA A 299 2.78 3.59 -22.01
CA ALA A 299 1.75 2.92 -21.24
C ALA A 299 0.37 3.53 -21.49
N ASN A 300 0.34 4.79 -21.98
CA ASN A 300 -0.86 5.51 -22.41
C ASN A 300 -1.93 5.69 -21.32
N CYS A 301 -1.59 5.50 -20.04
CA CYS A 301 -2.50 5.69 -18.90
C CYS A 301 -3.11 7.10 -18.88
N VAL A 302 -2.32 8.10 -19.29
CA VAL A 302 -2.74 9.51 -19.37
C VAL A 302 -3.91 9.77 -20.34
N ASN A 303 -4.25 8.81 -21.22
CA ASN A 303 -5.38 8.95 -22.15
C ASN A 303 -6.72 9.10 -21.40
N CYS A 304 -6.90 8.33 -20.32
CA CYS A 304 -8.06 8.42 -19.43
C CYS A 304 -7.70 9.16 -18.11
N HIS A 305 -6.49 8.95 -17.59
CA HIS A 305 -6.06 9.54 -16.34
C HIS A 305 -5.33 10.88 -16.54
N THR A 306 -6.10 11.92 -16.88
CA THR A 306 -5.59 13.26 -17.20
C THR A 306 -6.09 14.35 -16.24
N GLY A 307 -5.64 15.59 -16.42
CA GLY A 307 -6.08 16.74 -15.64
C GLY A 307 -5.47 16.83 -14.24
N THR A 308 -6.21 17.43 -13.32
CA THR A 308 -5.82 17.71 -11.93
C THR A 308 -6.02 16.50 -11.02
N SER A 309 -7.13 15.77 -11.21
CA SER A 309 -7.48 14.55 -10.48
C SER A 309 -6.90 13.26 -11.07
N LEU A 310 -6.15 13.34 -12.19
CA LEU A 310 -5.72 12.17 -12.98
C LEU A 310 -6.92 11.29 -13.37
N SER A 311 -7.96 11.93 -13.89
CA SER A 311 -9.18 11.30 -14.36
C SER A 311 -9.92 12.25 -15.29
N ASP A 312 -10.36 11.74 -16.44
CA ASP A 312 -11.24 12.43 -17.39
C ASP A 312 -12.73 12.35 -17.01
N LEU A 313 -13.06 11.60 -15.95
CA LEU A 313 -14.41 11.30 -15.47
C LEU A 313 -15.32 10.67 -16.54
N GLN A 314 -14.74 10.14 -17.61
CA GLN A 314 -15.45 9.39 -18.65
C GLN A 314 -15.68 7.95 -18.21
N PHE A 315 -16.40 7.18 -19.03
CA PHE A 315 -16.81 5.82 -18.72
C PHE A 315 -16.13 4.86 -19.68
N HIS A 316 -15.48 3.84 -19.13
CA HIS A 316 -14.75 2.83 -19.90
C HIS A 316 -15.07 1.45 -19.37
N ASN A 317 -15.12 0.48 -20.28
CA ASN A 317 -15.09 -0.92 -19.92
C ASN A 317 -13.64 -1.39 -19.99
N THR A 318 -13.07 -1.75 -18.84
CA THR A 318 -11.69 -2.23 -18.74
C THR A 318 -11.61 -3.74 -18.59
N ALA A 319 -12.68 -4.49 -18.89
CA ALA A 319 -12.74 -5.95 -18.79
C ALA A 319 -12.56 -6.50 -17.36
N LEU A 320 -13.16 -5.85 -16.36
CA LEU A 320 -13.10 -6.34 -14.97
C LEU A 320 -14.12 -7.46 -14.71
N PRO A 321 -13.76 -8.50 -13.92
CA PRO A 321 -14.69 -9.54 -13.52
C PRO A 321 -15.82 -8.96 -12.65
N GLN A 322 -16.94 -9.68 -12.62
CA GLN A 322 -18.14 -9.34 -11.87
C GLN A 322 -18.37 -10.39 -10.79
N PHE A 323 -18.73 -9.94 -9.59
CA PHE A 323 -19.09 -10.79 -8.46
C PHE A 323 -20.00 -10.05 -7.48
N GLY A 324 -20.42 -10.76 -6.44
CA GLY A 324 -21.32 -10.26 -5.42
C GLY A 324 -22.76 -10.15 -5.92
N PRO A 325 -23.58 -9.33 -5.26
CA PRO A 325 -25.01 -9.30 -5.52
C PRO A 325 -25.42 -8.39 -6.69
N GLY A 326 -24.44 -7.71 -7.32
CA GLY A 326 -24.61 -6.72 -8.38
C GLY A 326 -25.81 -5.78 -8.23
N LYS A 327 -26.33 -5.30 -9.36
CA LYS A 327 -27.45 -4.35 -9.40
C LYS A 327 -28.76 -4.98 -9.90
N GLY A 328 -28.81 -6.30 -10.06
CA GLY A 328 -29.98 -7.00 -10.59
C GLY A 328 -30.06 -7.02 -12.11
N ASP A 329 -28.96 -6.69 -12.79
CA ASP A 329 -28.91 -6.48 -14.23
C ASP A 329 -28.45 -7.74 -14.98
N GLY A 330 -28.19 -7.62 -16.28
CA GLY A 330 -27.60 -8.70 -17.09
C GLY A 330 -28.43 -9.99 -17.19
N THR A 331 -27.76 -11.04 -17.64
CA THR A 331 -28.34 -12.38 -17.80
C THR A 331 -28.43 -13.12 -16.47
N PHE A 332 -27.46 -12.95 -15.57
CA PHE A 332 -27.38 -13.68 -14.31
C PHE A 332 -28.22 -13.06 -13.19
N LYS A 333 -28.72 -11.83 -13.39
CA LYS A 333 -29.50 -11.08 -12.37
C LYS A 333 -28.72 -10.71 -11.13
N ASP A 334 -27.41 -10.87 -11.19
CA ASP A 334 -26.44 -10.41 -10.20
C ASP A 334 -25.33 -9.57 -10.87
N ASP A 335 -25.50 -9.20 -12.15
CA ASP A 335 -24.56 -8.35 -12.87
C ASP A 335 -24.72 -6.86 -12.46
N ASP A 336 -23.65 -6.09 -12.60
CA ASP A 336 -23.68 -4.63 -12.61
C ASP A 336 -23.24 -4.10 -13.98
N ILE A 337 -24.22 -3.68 -14.79
CA ILE A 337 -23.94 -3.13 -16.13
C ILE A 337 -23.42 -1.68 -16.09
N GLY A 338 -23.16 -1.11 -14.91
CA GLY A 338 -22.52 0.19 -14.74
C GLY A 338 -23.30 1.33 -15.41
N ARG A 339 -22.62 2.08 -16.28
CA ARG A 339 -23.17 3.24 -16.98
C ARG A 339 -24.42 2.92 -17.81
N GLY A 340 -24.49 1.74 -18.42
CA GLY A 340 -25.66 1.30 -19.20
C GLY A 340 -26.97 1.33 -18.40
N ARG A 341 -26.92 1.19 -17.06
CA ARG A 341 -28.09 1.32 -16.17
C ARG A 341 -28.61 2.77 -16.11
N VAL A 342 -27.73 3.75 -16.26
CA VAL A 342 -28.04 5.18 -16.18
C VAL A 342 -28.53 5.71 -17.53
N THR A 343 -27.88 5.30 -18.61
CA THR A 343 -28.17 5.82 -19.96
C THR A 343 -29.19 5.01 -20.73
N TYR A 344 -29.41 3.75 -20.32
CA TYR A 344 -30.21 2.76 -21.04
C TYR A 344 -29.64 2.40 -22.43
N ASP A 345 -28.37 2.72 -22.69
CA ASP A 345 -27.65 2.30 -23.88
C ASP A 345 -26.85 1.04 -23.59
N THR A 346 -27.17 -0.05 -24.31
CA THR A 346 -26.49 -1.34 -24.15
C THR A 346 -25.02 -1.30 -24.58
N ALA A 347 -24.62 -0.32 -25.40
CA ALA A 347 -23.22 -0.12 -25.76
C ALA A 347 -22.36 0.35 -24.58
N GLU A 348 -22.98 0.97 -23.57
CA GLU A 348 -22.31 1.44 -22.35
C GLU A 348 -22.44 0.44 -21.18
N ASN A 349 -22.92 -0.78 -21.43
CA ASN A 349 -22.91 -1.83 -20.41
C ASN A 349 -21.46 -2.13 -19.99
N TYR A 350 -21.26 -2.35 -18.70
CA TYR A 350 -19.97 -2.63 -18.05
C TYR A 350 -18.96 -1.47 -18.13
N HIS A 351 -19.41 -0.27 -18.54
CA HIS A 351 -18.58 0.92 -18.46
C HIS A 351 -18.71 1.56 -17.07
N PHE A 352 -17.57 1.86 -16.46
CA PHE A 352 -17.48 2.54 -15.17
C PHE A 352 -16.62 3.79 -15.30
N ARG A 353 -16.88 4.76 -14.43
CA ARG A 353 -16.17 6.04 -14.42
C ARG A 353 -14.68 5.82 -14.17
N THR A 354 -13.82 6.47 -14.93
CA THR A 354 -12.39 6.60 -14.61
C THR A 354 -12.27 7.16 -13.18
N ALA A 355 -11.68 6.38 -12.28
CA ALA A 355 -11.46 6.82 -10.90
C ALA A 355 -10.29 7.82 -10.84
N PRO A 356 -10.38 8.88 -10.00
CA PRO A 356 -9.23 9.71 -9.66
C PRO A 356 -8.12 8.85 -9.05
N LEU A 357 -6.86 9.17 -9.33
CA LEU A 357 -5.71 8.38 -8.85
C LEU A 357 -4.98 9.02 -7.65
N ARG A 358 -5.49 10.11 -7.10
CA ARG A 358 -4.91 10.72 -5.90
C ARG A 358 -5.13 9.83 -4.69
N ASN A 359 -4.09 9.66 -3.89
CA ASN A 359 -4.07 8.73 -2.75
C ASN A 359 -4.42 7.28 -3.10
N VAL A 360 -4.32 6.87 -4.37
CA VAL A 360 -4.71 5.50 -4.79
C VAL A 360 -3.93 4.42 -4.02
N ALA A 361 -2.68 4.68 -3.64
CA ALA A 361 -1.89 3.73 -2.85
C ALA A 361 -2.42 3.48 -1.43
N LEU A 362 -3.40 4.26 -0.96
CA LEU A 362 -4.02 4.11 0.36
C LEU A 362 -5.40 3.45 0.31
N THR A 363 -5.98 3.24 -0.89
CA THR A 363 -7.42 2.99 -1.06
C THR A 363 -7.65 1.73 -1.91
N GLY A 364 -6.94 0.66 -1.55
CA GLY A 364 -7.26 -0.68 -2.02
C GLY A 364 -8.45 -1.26 -1.23
N PRO A 365 -9.10 -2.31 -1.72
CA PRO A 365 -8.83 -3.02 -2.97
C PRO A 365 -9.35 -2.27 -4.23
N TYR A 366 -8.77 -2.59 -5.39
CA TYR A 366 -8.90 -1.81 -6.61
C TYR A 366 -9.96 -2.30 -7.59
N GLY A 367 -10.58 -1.35 -8.29
CA GLY A 367 -11.67 -1.56 -9.24
C GLY A 367 -13.03 -1.26 -8.61
N HIS A 368 -14.08 -1.14 -9.44
CA HIS A 368 -15.40 -0.70 -8.96
C HIS A 368 -16.06 -1.65 -7.96
N ALA A 369 -15.55 -2.88 -7.83
CA ALA A 369 -15.98 -3.89 -6.88
C ALA A 369 -14.79 -4.48 -6.10
N GLY A 370 -13.63 -3.81 -6.07
CA GLY A 370 -12.43 -4.31 -5.38
C GLY A 370 -11.92 -5.65 -5.93
N GLN A 371 -11.78 -5.74 -7.25
CA GLN A 371 -11.31 -6.92 -7.97
C GLN A 371 -9.83 -7.27 -7.70
N PHE A 372 -9.02 -6.35 -7.22
CA PHE A 372 -7.60 -6.60 -7.01
C PHE A 372 -7.17 -6.10 -5.63
N GLN A 373 -6.56 -6.95 -4.82
CA GLN A 373 -6.05 -6.53 -3.51
C GLN A 373 -4.80 -5.65 -3.64
N GLN A 374 -3.92 -5.98 -4.58
CA GLN A 374 -2.64 -5.31 -4.78
C GLN A 374 -2.69 -4.35 -5.98
N LEU A 375 -2.00 -3.23 -5.85
CA LEU A 375 -1.98 -2.18 -6.88
C LEU A 375 -1.25 -2.68 -8.13
N GLU A 376 -0.16 -3.40 -7.94
CA GLU A 376 0.65 -4.01 -8.98
C GLU A 376 -0.15 -5.01 -9.82
N ASP A 377 -0.99 -5.84 -9.18
CA ASP A 377 -1.86 -6.77 -9.90
C ASP A 377 -2.90 -6.03 -10.74
N PHE A 378 -3.44 -4.92 -10.21
CA PHE A 378 -4.37 -4.09 -10.95
C PHE A 378 -3.70 -3.37 -12.12
N ILE A 379 -2.46 -2.90 -11.98
CA ILE A 379 -1.67 -2.34 -13.08
C ILE A 379 -1.36 -3.44 -14.12
N ALA A 380 -0.98 -4.63 -13.68
CA ALA A 380 -0.65 -5.76 -14.55
C ALA A 380 -1.84 -6.22 -15.40
N HIS A 381 -3.07 -6.10 -14.88
CA HIS A 381 -4.30 -6.35 -15.64
C HIS A 381 -4.36 -5.57 -16.96
N TYR A 382 -3.89 -4.32 -16.99
CA TYR A 382 -3.91 -3.47 -18.19
C TYR A 382 -2.97 -3.93 -19.32
N ARG A 383 -2.04 -4.86 -19.05
CA ARG A 383 -1.16 -5.46 -20.09
C ARG A 383 -1.93 -6.33 -21.07
N ASP A 384 -2.89 -7.09 -20.57
CA ASP A 384 -3.79 -7.94 -21.35
C ASP A 384 -5.10 -8.15 -20.59
N PRO A 385 -6.04 -7.17 -20.63
CA PRO A 385 -7.28 -7.24 -19.86
C PRO A 385 -8.17 -8.42 -20.26
N GLU A 386 -8.16 -8.82 -21.54
CA GLU A 386 -8.94 -9.96 -22.03
C GLU A 386 -8.43 -11.27 -21.42
N THR A 387 -7.12 -11.53 -21.50
CA THR A 387 -6.54 -12.73 -20.89
C THR A 387 -6.65 -12.70 -19.37
N SER A 388 -6.48 -11.53 -18.75
CA SER A 388 -6.62 -11.34 -17.30
C SER A 388 -8.04 -11.65 -16.82
N LEU A 389 -9.07 -11.20 -17.54
CA LEU A 389 -10.48 -11.53 -17.23
C LEU A 389 -10.77 -13.03 -17.39
N LEU A 390 -10.29 -13.64 -18.49
CA LEU A 390 -10.55 -15.05 -18.79
C LEU A 390 -9.83 -16.02 -17.84
N ASN A 391 -8.70 -15.60 -17.27
CA ASN A 391 -7.89 -16.39 -16.33
C ASN A 391 -7.84 -15.74 -14.93
N TYR A 392 -8.89 -15.01 -14.55
CA TYR A 392 -8.92 -14.28 -13.31
C TYR A 392 -8.70 -15.19 -12.09
N ASP A 393 -7.76 -14.81 -11.23
CA ASP A 393 -7.49 -15.54 -9.99
C ASP A 393 -8.55 -15.20 -8.93
N ILE A 394 -9.34 -16.20 -8.58
CA ILE A 394 -10.37 -16.11 -7.53
C ILE A 394 -9.80 -15.69 -6.18
N ASN A 395 -8.51 -15.95 -5.92
CA ASN A 395 -7.86 -15.56 -4.67
C ASN A 395 -7.64 -14.05 -4.53
N ASN A 396 -7.82 -13.27 -5.60
CA ASN A 396 -7.79 -11.80 -5.55
C ASN A 396 -9.04 -11.19 -4.90
N VAL A 397 -10.05 -12.00 -4.58
CA VAL A 397 -11.28 -11.55 -3.90
C VAL A 397 -11.35 -12.16 -2.51
N GLU A 398 -11.89 -11.39 -1.56
CA GLU A 398 -12.20 -11.86 -0.22
C GLU A 398 -12.93 -13.22 -0.22
N PRO A 399 -12.59 -14.15 0.70
CA PRO A 399 -13.14 -15.50 0.72
C PRO A 399 -14.68 -15.58 0.69
N LEU A 400 -15.38 -14.62 1.29
CA LEU A 400 -16.85 -14.58 1.34
C LEU A 400 -17.50 -14.28 -0.02
N LEU A 401 -16.74 -13.73 -0.97
CA LEU A 401 -17.21 -13.32 -2.29
C LEU A 401 -16.75 -14.26 -3.42
N GLN A 402 -15.80 -15.14 -3.16
CA GLN A 402 -15.25 -16.09 -4.14
C GLN A 402 -16.34 -16.95 -4.81
N ASP A 403 -17.31 -17.45 -4.03
CA ASP A 403 -18.45 -18.25 -4.54
C ASP A 403 -19.48 -17.43 -5.33
N THR A 404 -19.30 -16.11 -5.44
CA THR A 404 -20.21 -15.19 -6.13
C THR A 404 -19.69 -14.69 -7.46
N ILE A 405 -18.51 -15.15 -7.90
CA ILE A 405 -17.95 -14.80 -9.22
C ILE A 405 -18.89 -15.25 -10.33
N LEU A 406 -19.16 -14.35 -11.27
CA LEU A 406 -20.07 -14.57 -12.38
C LEU A 406 -19.31 -15.09 -13.62
N ASP A 407 -19.93 -16.04 -14.32
CA ASP A 407 -19.47 -16.55 -15.62
C ASP A 407 -20.01 -15.69 -16.78
N ASN A 408 -19.78 -14.37 -16.71
CA ASN A 408 -20.30 -13.37 -17.63
C ASN A 408 -19.22 -12.69 -18.51
N GLN A 409 -18.03 -13.27 -18.57
CA GLN A 409 -16.86 -12.71 -19.26
C GLN A 409 -17.18 -12.38 -20.73
N ALA A 410 -17.97 -13.23 -21.40
CA ALA A 410 -18.39 -13.00 -22.78
C ALA A 410 -19.27 -11.74 -22.95
N GLU A 411 -20.08 -11.38 -21.95
CA GLU A 411 -20.90 -10.15 -21.98
C GLU A 411 -20.06 -8.92 -21.69
N VAL A 412 -19.13 -9.02 -20.73
CA VAL A 412 -18.17 -7.96 -20.42
C VAL A 412 -17.32 -7.65 -21.66
N LEU A 413 -16.76 -8.66 -22.32
CA LEU A 413 -15.92 -8.49 -23.52
C LEU A 413 -16.69 -7.99 -24.75
N ALA A 414 -18.03 -8.14 -24.79
CA ALA A 414 -18.82 -7.70 -25.94
C ALA A 414 -18.78 -6.18 -26.17
N ASN A 415 -18.53 -5.41 -25.12
CA ASN A 415 -18.40 -3.95 -25.16
C ASN A 415 -17.01 -3.46 -24.71
N PHE A 416 -16.00 -4.32 -24.73
CA PHE A 416 -14.61 -3.96 -24.41
C PHE A 416 -13.92 -3.39 -25.66
N ASP A 417 -13.27 -2.23 -25.54
CA ASP A 417 -12.42 -1.68 -26.60
C ASP A 417 -10.93 -1.79 -26.20
N PRO A 418 -10.18 -2.76 -26.76
CA PRO A 418 -8.78 -2.94 -26.41
C PRO A 418 -7.88 -1.78 -26.87
N THR A 419 -8.31 -0.98 -27.85
CA THR A 419 -7.45 0.09 -28.40
C THR A 419 -7.27 1.26 -27.45
N ASP A 420 -8.22 1.45 -26.53
CA ASP A 420 -8.19 2.54 -25.54
C ASP A 420 -7.62 2.09 -24.18
N VAL A 421 -7.58 0.78 -23.90
CA VAL A 421 -7.31 0.24 -22.55
C VAL A 421 -5.98 -0.51 -22.42
N VAL A 422 -5.51 -1.20 -23.47
CA VAL A 422 -4.29 -2.03 -23.38
C VAL A 422 -3.05 -1.15 -23.24
N ALA A 423 -2.28 -1.34 -22.17
CA ALA A 423 -1.05 -0.62 -21.88
C ALA A 423 0.18 -1.34 -22.47
N ASP A 424 1.03 -0.59 -23.17
CA ASP A 424 2.32 -1.07 -23.70
C ASP A 424 3.40 -1.03 -22.60
N ILE A 425 3.34 -1.99 -21.67
CA ILE A 425 4.26 -2.12 -20.52
C ILE A 425 4.74 -3.56 -20.34
N ASP A 426 6.02 -3.70 -19.97
CA ASP A 426 6.61 -4.98 -19.59
C ASP A 426 6.36 -5.27 -18.11
N GLU A 427 6.57 -6.52 -17.69
CA GLU A 427 6.28 -6.99 -16.33
C GLU A 427 7.16 -6.32 -15.27
N ASP A 428 8.43 -6.11 -15.59
CA ASP A 428 9.42 -5.41 -14.75
C ASP A 428 9.17 -3.91 -14.61
N GLU A 429 8.20 -3.38 -15.35
CA GLU A 429 7.84 -1.96 -15.35
C GLU A 429 6.58 -1.64 -14.56
N VAL A 430 5.81 -2.68 -14.18
CA VAL A 430 4.67 -2.55 -13.27
C VAL A 430 5.08 -1.87 -11.96
N PRO A 431 6.20 -2.24 -11.30
CA PRO A 431 6.65 -1.55 -10.09
C PRO A 431 7.01 -0.08 -10.30
N LEU A 432 7.44 0.32 -11.50
CA LEU A 432 7.75 1.73 -11.80
C LEU A 432 6.46 2.56 -11.85
N ILE A 433 5.39 2.03 -12.46
CA ILE A 433 4.09 2.70 -12.45
C ILE A 433 3.53 2.74 -11.04
N ALA A 434 3.61 1.65 -10.27
CA ALA A 434 3.20 1.63 -8.87
C ALA A 434 3.98 2.65 -8.04
N ALA A 435 5.29 2.79 -8.25
CA ALA A 435 6.09 3.84 -7.63
C ALA A 435 5.56 5.24 -7.99
N PHE A 436 5.26 5.50 -9.27
CA PHE A 436 4.63 6.77 -9.67
C PHE A 436 3.29 7.01 -8.98
N LEU A 437 2.42 6.00 -8.89
CA LEU A 437 1.13 6.13 -8.21
C LEU A 437 1.30 6.41 -6.70
N ASN A 438 2.33 5.86 -6.05
CA ASN A 438 2.71 6.24 -4.69
C ASN A 438 3.12 7.72 -4.57
N ALA A 439 3.67 8.33 -5.62
CA ALA A 439 3.98 9.77 -5.65
C ALA A 439 2.72 10.66 -5.71
N LEU A 440 1.53 10.07 -5.90
CA LEU A 440 0.23 10.74 -5.86
C LEU A 440 -0.40 10.75 -4.47
N THR A 441 0.30 10.21 -3.46
CA THR A 441 -0.14 10.19 -2.07
C THR A 441 0.28 11.47 -1.35
N ASP A 442 -0.66 12.10 -0.67
CA ASP A 442 -0.42 13.26 0.19
C ASP A 442 -0.14 12.80 1.62
N GLU A 443 0.97 13.28 2.20
CA GLU A 443 1.38 12.91 3.55
C GLU A 443 0.33 13.27 4.62
N ASN A 444 -0.48 14.31 4.41
CA ASN A 444 -1.55 14.65 5.34
C ASN A 444 -2.76 13.71 5.23
N SER A 445 -2.81 12.87 4.20
CA SER A 445 -3.89 11.89 4.01
C SER A 445 -3.60 10.53 4.65
N THR A 446 -2.39 10.30 5.18
CA THR A 446 -2.03 9.04 5.85
C THR A 446 -2.48 8.99 7.31
N ASP A 447 -2.74 10.14 7.93
CA ASP A 447 -3.31 10.23 9.28
C ASP A 447 -4.46 11.25 9.30
N LEU A 448 -5.68 10.72 9.33
CA LEU A 448 -6.91 11.50 9.38
C LEU A 448 -7.61 11.39 10.75
N THR A 449 -6.91 10.91 11.78
CA THR A 449 -7.48 10.67 13.13
C THR A 449 -8.12 11.92 13.73
N ASP A 450 -7.54 13.10 13.49
CA ASP A 450 -8.03 14.40 13.96
C ASP A 450 -9.41 14.78 13.37
N THR A 451 -9.85 14.12 12.30
CA THR A 451 -11.16 14.35 11.68
C THR A 451 -12.30 13.61 12.41
N ILE A 452 -11.98 12.71 13.35
CA ILE A 452 -12.95 11.89 14.08
C ILE A 452 -13.46 12.64 15.32
N PRO A 453 -14.76 12.96 15.41
CA PRO A 453 -15.31 13.63 16.59
C PRO A 453 -15.44 12.64 17.75
N ALA A 454 -15.15 13.10 18.98
CA ALA A 454 -15.31 12.27 20.17
C ALA A 454 -16.78 11.87 20.46
N THR A 455 -17.73 12.71 20.06
CA THR A 455 -19.18 12.48 20.24
C THR A 455 -19.96 13.17 19.13
N VAL A 456 -21.16 12.68 18.84
CA VAL A 456 -22.12 13.33 17.94
C VAL A 456 -23.36 13.83 18.70
N PRO A 457 -24.08 14.84 18.17
CA PRO A 457 -25.23 15.44 18.85
C PRO A 457 -26.38 14.49 19.20
N SER A 458 -26.58 13.39 18.45
CA SER A 458 -27.59 12.38 18.82
C SER A 458 -27.23 11.58 20.07
N GLY A 459 -25.96 11.60 20.49
CA GLY A 459 -25.40 10.74 21.54
C GLY A 459 -25.22 9.29 21.14
N LEU A 460 -25.42 8.94 19.86
CA LEU A 460 -25.07 7.62 19.33
C LEU A 460 -23.53 7.45 19.31
N PRO A 461 -23.02 6.21 19.44
CA PRO A 461 -21.59 5.98 19.44
C PRO A 461 -20.99 6.33 18.08
N VAL A 462 -19.90 7.12 18.13
CA VAL A 462 -18.95 7.25 17.03
C VAL A 462 -18.15 5.95 17.02
N GLU A 463 -17.93 5.39 15.83
CA GLU A 463 -17.18 4.15 15.72
C GLU A 463 -15.70 4.44 16.01
N GLU A 464 -15.14 3.75 17.00
CA GLU A 464 -13.69 3.72 17.22
C GLU A 464 -13.23 2.37 16.67
N ILE A 465 -12.25 2.38 15.78
CA ILE A 465 -11.45 1.18 15.55
C ILE A 465 -10.66 0.99 16.84
N VAL A 466 -11.01 -0.02 17.64
CA VAL A 466 -9.96 -0.70 18.41
C VAL A 466 -9.11 -1.32 17.32
N VAL A 467 -7.94 -0.73 17.05
CA VAL A 467 -6.97 -1.31 16.12
C VAL A 467 -6.45 -2.56 16.81
N THR A 468 -7.24 -3.62 16.75
CA THR A 468 -6.73 -4.97 16.71
C THR A 468 -6.76 -5.31 15.24
N PRO A 469 -5.60 -5.39 14.56
CA PRO A 469 -5.58 -5.88 13.19
C PRO A 469 -6.33 -7.22 13.16
N PRO A 470 -7.08 -7.54 12.09
CA PRO A 470 -7.78 -8.80 11.93
C PRO A 470 -6.76 -9.90 11.62
N ILE A 471 -5.87 -10.16 12.57
CA ILE A 471 -5.05 -11.34 12.58
C ILE A 471 -5.79 -12.31 13.47
N ASN A 472 -6.28 -13.38 12.84
CA ASN A 472 -6.79 -14.56 13.51
C ASN A 472 -6.05 -14.79 14.84
N PRO A 473 -6.75 -14.82 16.00
CA PRO A 473 -6.10 -14.86 17.31
C PRO A 473 -5.19 -16.08 17.48
N ALA A 474 -5.31 -17.08 16.61
CA ALA A 474 -4.32 -18.13 16.46
C ALA A 474 -4.09 -18.50 14.99
N GLY A 475 -2.84 -18.65 14.57
CA GLY A 475 -2.49 -18.95 13.19
C GLY A 475 -1.35 -19.95 13.07
N LYS A 476 -1.07 -20.36 11.82
CA LYS A 476 0.07 -21.22 11.49
C LYS A 476 0.76 -20.73 10.22
N ILE A 477 2.06 -20.48 10.33
CA ILE A 477 2.97 -20.23 9.20
C ILE A 477 3.77 -21.51 8.97
N THR A 478 3.95 -21.91 7.73
CA THR A 478 4.81 -23.04 7.36
C THR A 478 5.87 -22.51 6.40
N VAL A 479 7.13 -22.63 6.77
CA VAL A 479 8.27 -22.24 5.96
C VAL A 479 8.95 -23.51 5.46
N ASP A 480 8.82 -23.79 4.17
CA ASP A 480 9.60 -24.85 3.54
C ASP A 480 11.05 -24.37 3.43
N LEU A 481 11.99 -25.17 3.93
CA LEU A 481 13.40 -24.82 3.95
C LEU A 481 14.09 -25.42 2.73
N GLY A 482 14.72 -24.55 1.94
CA GLY A 482 15.53 -24.89 0.78
C GLY A 482 17.01 -24.55 1.00
N PHE A 483 17.79 -24.62 -0.08
CA PHE A 483 19.21 -24.20 -0.10
C PHE A 483 19.35 -22.75 -0.54
N ASP A 484 18.45 -21.89 -0.11
CA ASP A 484 18.27 -20.54 -0.65
C ASP A 484 18.36 -19.51 0.49
N ALA A 485 19.25 -18.54 0.29
CA ALA A 485 19.58 -17.38 1.15
C ALA A 485 20.56 -17.60 2.32
N SER A 486 21.70 -16.90 2.28
CA SER A 486 22.47 -16.47 3.46
C SER A 486 22.94 -15.03 3.29
N GLY A 487 23.32 -14.41 4.40
CA GLY A 487 23.97 -13.12 4.42
C GLY A 487 25.35 -13.16 3.76
N GLY A 488 25.83 -11.97 3.41
CA GLY A 488 27.10 -11.78 2.74
C GLY A 488 28.33 -12.14 3.59
N ARG A 489 29.24 -12.94 3.01
CA ARG A 489 30.53 -13.44 3.53
C ARG A 489 30.46 -14.53 4.62
N GLU A 490 29.30 -15.15 4.81
CA GLU A 490 29.14 -16.38 5.58
C GLU A 490 29.46 -17.61 4.72
N TYR A 491 30.07 -18.64 5.32
CA TYR A 491 30.41 -19.88 4.62
C TYR A 491 29.19 -20.80 4.56
N GLN A 492 28.67 -21.05 3.37
CA GLN A 492 27.60 -22.03 3.19
C GLN A 492 28.16 -23.43 2.99
N ILE A 493 27.79 -24.33 3.89
CA ILE A 493 28.16 -25.75 3.81
C ILE A 493 26.91 -26.57 3.53
N TRP A 494 26.88 -27.30 2.43
CA TRP A 494 25.79 -28.20 2.05
C TRP A 494 26.27 -29.65 2.04
N GLU A 495 25.73 -30.47 2.92
CA GLU A 495 26.03 -31.90 2.93
C GLU A 495 25.08 -32.66 2.00
N GLN A 496 25.59 -33.72 1.38
CA GLN A 496 24.77 -34.56 0.49
C GLN A 496 23.51 -35.10 1.21
N SER A 497 23.63 -35.41 2.51
CA SER A 497 22.48 -35.88 3.30
C SER A 497 21.37 -34.84 3.43
N MET A 498 21.72 -33.55 3.46
CA MET A 498 20.74 -32.46 3.48
C MET A 498 20.06 -32.35 2.12
N CYS A 499 20.80 -32.49 1.02
CA CYS A 499 20.22 -32.42 -0.33
C CYS A 499 19.28 -33.58 -0.64
N ASP A 500 19.59 -34.76 -0.11
CA ASP A 500 18.75 -35.95 -0.24
C ASP A 500 17.53 -35.90 0.70
N GLY A 501 17.51 -34.93 1.61
CA GLY A 501 16.54 -34.77 2.68
C GLY A 501 15.56 -33.62 2.45
N GLU A 502 14.71 -33.37 3.44
CA GLU A 502 13.69 -32.31 3.42
C GLU A 502 13.64 -31.62 4.77
N ALA A 503 13.37 -30.31 4.79
CA ALA A 503 13.29 -29.54 6.00
C ALA A 503 12.17 -28.50 5.92
N ARG A 504 11.48 -28.30 7.04
CA ARG A 504 10.46 -27.27 7.19
C ARG A 504 10.38 -26.78 8.63
N LEU A 505 9.86 -25.57 8.78
CA LEU A 505 9.53 -24.97 10.07
C LEU A 505 8.04 -24.66 10.12
N ASP A 506 7.34 -25.22 11.11
CA ASP A 506 5.94 -24.91 11.40
C ASP A 506 5.92 -23.92 12.58
N ILE A 507 5.44 -22.69 12.37
CA ILE A 507 5.26 -21.68 13.42
C ILE A 507 3.76 -21.56 13.72
N GLU A 508 3.35 -22.01 14.89
CA GLU A 508 1.97 -21.92 15.37
C GLU A 508 1.89 -20.85 16.47
N PHE A 509 0.98 -19.89 16.34
CA PHE A 509 0.84 -18.81 17.30
C PHE A 509 -0.58 -18.70 17.82
N ASP A 510 -0.73 -18.23 19.05
CA ASP A 510 -1.99 -17.96 19.73
C ASP A 510 -1.80 -16.70 20.60
N ARG A 511 -2.29 -15.57 20.09
CA ARG A 511 -2.23 -14.24 20.70
C ARG A 511 -2.95 -14.22 22.04
N ASP A 512 -4.15 -14.79 22.11
CA ASP A 512 -4.96 -14.82 23.33
C ASP A 512 -4.31 -15.65 24.46
N ALA A 513 -3.58 -16.69 24.08
CA ALA A 513 -2.82 -17.51 25.00
C ALA A 513 -1.41 -16.96 25.31
N ASN A 514 -1.00 -15.86 24.66
CA ASN A 514 0.37 -15.32 24.64
C ASN A 514 1.39 -16.43 24.36
N LYS A 515 1.20 -17.15 23.25
CA LYS A 515 1.97 -18.36 22.95
C LYS A 515 2.44 -18.40 21.49
N LEU A 516 3.72 -18.72 21.29
CA LEU A 516 4.34 -18.95 20.00
C LEU A 516 5.11 -20.29 20.03
N ASP A 517 4.63 -21.29 19.29
CA ASP A 517 5.28 -22.59 19.13
C ASP A 517 5.99 -22.67 17.78
N VAL A 518 7.28 -22.99 17.80
CA VAL A 518 8.11 -23.16 16.62
C VAL A 518 8.56 -24.61 16.55
N ARG A 519 8.11 -25.35 15.53
CA ARG A 519 8.43 -26.76 15.32
C ARG A 519 9.30 -26.96 14.09
N ALA A 520 10.50 -27.48 14.30
CA ALA A 520 11.41 -27.90 13.23
C ALA A 520 11.22 -29.37 12.90
N VAL A 521 10.95 -29.68 11.62
CA VAL A 521 10.94 -31.04 11.09
C VAL A 521 11.98 -31.12 9.98
N MET A 522 13.07 -31.85 10.21
CA MET A 522 14.20 -31.93 9.29
C MET A 522 14.67 -33.36 9.10
N ASP A 523 14.94 -33.77 7.86
CA ASP A 523 15.48 -35.08 7.47
C ASP A 523 16.79 -34.90 6.73
N GLY A 524 17.88 -35.54 7.18
CA GLY A 524 19.18 -35.45 6.53
C GLY A 524 20.19 -34.53 7.21
N LEU A 525 19.83 -33.96 8.37
CA LEU A 525 20.69 -33.10 9.16
C LEU A 525 21.84 -33.91 9.81
N PRO A 526 23.11 -33.64 9.47
CA PRO A 526 24.24 -34.45 9.96
C PRO A 526 24.33 -34.52 11.49
N TYR A 527 24.64 -35.71 12.01
CA TYR A 527 24.86 -35.89 13.45
C TYR A 527 26.29 -35.50 13.83
N ARG A 528 26.43 -34.40 14.57
CA ARG A 528 27.69 -33.85 15.10
C ARG A 528 28.84 -33.84 14.08
N PRO A 529 28.68 -33.14 12.95
CA PRO A 529 29.75 -32.97 11.98
C PRO A 529 30.92 -32.15 12.56
N SER A 530 32.03 -32.09 11.84
CA SER A 530 33.13 -31.17 12.15
C SER A 530 33.45 -30.37 10.91
N TYR A 531 33.42 -29.05 11.03
CA TYR A 531 33.59 -28.11 9.93
C TYR A 531 34.76 -27.18 10.22
N CYS A 532 35.57 -26.91 9.21
CA CYS A 532 36.69 -25.98 9.28
C CYS A 532 36.83 -25.24 7.95
N TYR A 533 37.26 -23.98 8.01
CA TYR A 533 37.58 -23.14 6.85
C TYR A 533 38.75 -22.20 7.17
N ASP A 534 39.35 -21.61 6.13
CA ASP A 534 40.51 -20.74 6.27
C ASP A 534 40.11 -19.35 6.83
N TYR A 535 40.82 -18.88 7.87
CA TYR A 535 40.57 -17.57 8.50
C TYR A 535 41.06 -16.40 7.63
N ASP A 536 40.15 -15.46 7.33
CA ASP A 536 40.49 -14.18 6.70
C ASP A 536 40.65 -13.06 7.76
N PRO A 537 41.88 -12.63 8.07
CA PRO A 537 42.15 -11.61 9.09
C PRO A 537 41.83 -10.18 8.64
N SER A 538 41.38 -9.94 7.41
CA SER A 538 41.24 -8.59 6.84
C SER A 538 40.04 -7.80 7.37
N HIS A 539 39.09 -8.43 8.06
CA HIS A 539 37.85 -7.79 8.53
C HIS A 539 37.61 -8.05 10.03
N PRO A 540 37.74 -7.04 10.91
CA PRO A 540 37.66 -7.22 12.36
C PRO A 540 36.25 -7.53 12.89
N TYR A 541 35.20 -7.26 12.10
CA TYR A 541 33.81 -7.39 12.53
C TYR A 541 33.22 -8.81 12.35
N ASN A 542 33.88 -9.68 11.59
CA ASN A 542 33.47 -11.08 11.32
C ASN A 542 34.64 -12.07 11.56
N ALA A 543 35.32 -11.95 12.71
CA ALA A 543 36.41 -12.84 13.09
C ALA A 543 35.88 -14.19 13.60
N TYR A 544 35.44 -15.06 12.69
CA TYR A 544 34.96 -16.39 13.04
C TYR A 544 36.12 -17.33 13.46
N PRO A 545 35.88 -18.32 14.34
CA PRO A 545 36.82 -19.39 14.62
C PRO A 545 36.98 -20.34 13.42
N GLU A 546 38.22 -20.72 13.13
CA GLU A 546 38.64 -21.59 12.00
C GLU A 546 37.98 -22.98 11.96
N CYS A 547 37.43 -23.48 13.07
CA CYS A 547 36.90 -24.84 13.19
C CYS A 547 35.82 -24.98 14.28
N VAL A 548 34.76 -25.73 13.97
CA VAL A 548 33.78 -26.25 14.94
C VAL A 548 33.84 -27.77 14.97
N SER A 549 34.11 -28.32 16.16
CA SER A 549 34.07 -29.76 16.45
C SER A 549 33.18 -30.01 17.65
N ASP A 550 32.39 -31.08 17.64
CA ASP A 550 31.43 -31.41 18.71
C ASP A 550 30.39 -30.31 18.98
N GLY A 551 30.06 -29.51 17.95
CA GLY A 551 29.03 -28.49 18.00
C GLY A 551 27.59 -29.05 18.03
N ARG A 552 26.63 -28.14 18.09
CA ARG A 552 25.19 -28.42 18.09
C ARG A 552 24.45 -27.50 17.12
N TRP A 553 23.26 -27.92 16.72
CA TRP A 553 22.45 -27.16 15.77
C TRP A 553 21.59 -26.12 16.46
N GLN A 554 21.35 -25.00 15.77
CA GLN A 554 20.36 -23.97 16.13
C GLN A 554 19.55 -23.57 14.90
N VAL A 555 18.33 -23.09 15.12
CA VAL A 555 17.52 -22.38 14.12
C VAL A 555 17.50 -20.90 14.49
N TRP A 556 17.73 -20.04 13.51
CA TRP A 556 17.56 -18.60 13.61
C TRP A 556 16.18 -18.22 13.11
N LEU A 557 15.43 -17.51 13.94
CA LEU A 557 14.18 -16.84 13.59
C LEU A 557 14.52 -15.37 13.35
N VAL A 558 14.20 -14.89 12.15
CA VAL A 558 14.50 -13.52 11.73
C VAL A 558 13.20 -12.81 11.41
N GLY A 559 12.81 -11.88 12.26
CA GLY A 559 11.63 -11.02 12.04
C GLY A 559 12.03 -9.58 11.75
N HIS A 560 11.02 -8.75 11.51
CA HIS A 560 11.19 -7.34 11.12
C HIS A 560 12.21 -7.17 9.99
N VAL A 561 12.02 -7.90 8.90
CA VAL A 561 12.98 -7.94 7.79
C VAL A 561 12.97 -6.59 7.08
N PHE A 562 13.86 -5.69 7.50
CA PHE A 562 14.05 -4.32 7.00
C PHE A 562 12.93 -3.32 7.29
N SER A 563 11.91 -3.71 8.05
CA SER A 563 10.87 -2.82 8.57
C SER A 563 11.33 -2.02 9.80
N LEU A 564 12.35 -2.51 10.52
CA LEU A 564 13.02 -1.79 11.60
C LEU A 564 14.21 -0.97 11.10
N ARG A 565 14.53 0.10 11.82
CA ARG A 565 15.71 0.95 11.58
C ARG A 565 16.54 1.11 12.85
N SER A 566 17.85 1.22 12.67
CA SER A 566 18.78 1.56 13.74
C SER A 566 19.77 2.63 13.27
N VAL A 567 20.28 3.41 14.22
CA VAL A 567 21.25 4.47 13.97
C VAL A 567 22.68 3.90 14.01
N PHE A 568 23.36 3.99 12.88
CA PHE A 568 24.77 3.66 12.72
C PHE A 568 25.63 4.93 12.73
N TYR A 569 26.78 4.88 13.38
CA TYR A 569 27.71 6.00 13.45
C TYR A 569 28.91 5.74 12.55
N TYR A 570 29.25 6.73 11.71
CA TYR A 570 30.41 6.70 10.82
C TYR A 570 31.35 7.87 11.11
N ASP A 571 32.65 7.68 10.91
CA ASP A 571 33.61 8.76 10.96
C ASP A 571 33.63 9.53 9.65
N ALA A 572 33.33 10.83 9.67
CA ALA A 572 33.26 11.67 8.47
C ALA A 572 34.62 11.92 7.80
N VAL A 573 35.75 11.58 8.44
CA VAL A 573 37.10 11.80 7.89
C VAL A 573 37.64 10.54 7.24
N SER A 574 37.51 9.38 7.87
CA SER A 574 37.97 8.12 7.30
C SER A 574 36.90 7.39 6.49
N GLY A 575 35.62 7.71 6.72
CA GLY A 575 34.47 6.99 6.17
C GLY A 575 34.16 5.70 6.91
N ASP A 576 34.92 5.34 7.96
CA ASP A 576 34.81 4.05 8.64
C ASP A 576 33.57 3.98 9.54
N LEU A 577 32.96 2.80 9.57
CA LEU A 577 31.92 2.44 10.54
C LEU A 577 32.51 2.40 11.96
N ILE A 578 31.84 3.10 12.88
CA ILE A 578 32.18 3.16 14.31
C ILE A 578 31.38 2.10 15.09
N GLY A 579 30.09 1.93 14.75
CA GLY A 579 29.16 0.99 15.40
C GLY A 579 27.73 1.53 15.37
N ASN A 580 26.77 0.80 15.94
CA ASN A 580 25.40 1.28 16.10
C ASN A 580 25.13 1.86 17.50
N GLU A 581 23.95 2.44 17.68
CA GLU A 581 23.50 3.04 18.95
C GLU A 581 23.42 2.11 20.15
N HIS A 582 23.43 0.79 19.94
CA HIS A 582 23.44 -0.21 21.00
C HIS A 582 24.86 -0.62 21.41
N ASP A 583 25.84 -0.37 20.55
CA ASP A 583 27.24 -0.78 20.73
C ASP A 583 28.14 0.33 21.25
N VAL A 584 27.75 1.59 21.00
CA VAL A 584 28.57 2.76 21.31
C VAL A 584 27.83 3.74 22.22
N ASP A 585 28.55 4.30 23.20
CA ASP A 585 28.02 5.42 23.97
C ASP A 585 28.01 6.68 23.10
N ALA A 586 26.82 7.10 22.67
CA ALA A 586 26.62 8.28 21.84
C ALA A 586 27.22 9.57 22.45
N ASN A 587 27.43 9.63 23.77
CA ASN A 587 28.06 10.77 24.45
C ASN A 587 29.60 10.77 24.34
N ASN A 588 30.19 9.68 23.84
CA ASN A 588 31.63 9.46 23.75
C ASN A 588 32.08 9.14 22.32
N LEU A 589 31.36 9.66 21.32
CA LEU A 589 31.74 9.54 19.92
C LEU A 589 32.83 10.55 19.52
N PRO A 590 33.67 10.22 18.52
CA PRO A 590 34.58 11.19 17.90
C PRO A 590 33.82 12.45 17.42
N PRO A 591 34.41 13.66 17.47
CA PRO A 591 33.77 14.87 16.96
C PRO A 591 33.43 14.85 15.46
N THR A 592 34.05 13.90 14.74
CA THR A 592 33.87 13.62 13.32
C THR A 592 32.79 12.58 13.07
N ALA A 593 32.23 11.96 14.10
CA ALA A 593 31.17 10.98 13.96
C ALA A 593 29.88 11.64 13.49
N PHE A 594 29.16 10.98 12.61
CA PHE A 594 27.81 11.37 12.21
C PHE A 594 26.89 10.14 12.18
N PRO A 595 25.60 10.32 12.50
CA PRO A 595 24.62 9.24 12.48
C PRO A 595 24.10 9.02 11.05
N LEU A 596 23.81 7.76 10.73
CA LEU A 596 23.11 7.31 9.54
C LEU A 596 22.08 6.27 9.96
N GLU A 597 20.82 6.55 9.72
CA GLU A 597 19.72 5.63 10.03
C GLU A 597 19.57 4.65 8.87
N LEU A 598 19.71 3.36 9.15
CA LEU A 598 19.68 2.29 8.15
C LEU A 598 18.68 1.20 8.54
N PRO A 599 18.03 0.55 7.56
CA PRO A 599 17.17 -0.59 7.82
C PRO A 599 17.98 -1.77 8.39
N VAL A 600 17.39 -2.47 9.35
CA VAL A 600 17.97 -3.64 10.01
C VAL A 600 16.96 -4.77 10.05
N LEU A 601 17.45 -5.97 10.36
CA LEU A 601 16.65 -7.14 10.68
C LEU A 601 16.92 -7.58 12.13
N GLN A 602 15.94 -8.20 12.79
CA GLN A 602 16.10 -8.71 14.15
C GLN A 602 16.21 -10.24 14.13
N MET A 603 17.33 -10.76 14.64
CA MET A 603 17.62 -12.20 14.68
C MET A 603 17.63 -12.73 16.11
N LEU A 604 16.94 -13.85 16.34
CA LEU A 604 16.99 -14.61 17.59
C LEU A 604 17.15 -16.12 17.30
N CYS A 605 17.67 -16.90 18.25
CA CYS A 605 17.96 -18.32 18.04
C CYS A 605 17.13 -19.23 18.96
N THR A 606 16.84 -20.43 18.47
CA THR A 606 16.24 -21.51 19.25
C THR A 606 17.23 -22.18 20.21
N ASP A 607 16.74 -22.99 21.15
CA ASP A 607 17.59 -23.88 21.95
C ASP A 607 18.40 -24.84 21.07
N PHE A 608 19.62 -25.13 21.52
CA PHE A 608 20.48 -26.10 20.85
C PHE A 608 19.88 -27.50 20.78
N PHE A 609 19.96 -28.11 19.60
CA PHE A 609 19.47 -29.47 19.36
C PHE A 609 20.51 -30.34 18.62
N GLU A 610 20.21 -31.63 18.53
CA GLU A 610 21.01 -32.61 17.78
C GLU A 610 20.06 -33.45 16.93
N SER A 611 20.48 -33.84 15.73
CA SER A 611 19.75 -34.85 14.95
C SER A 611 19.87 -36.23 15.60
N ASP A 612 18.95 -37.13 15.25
CA ASP A 612 19.06 -38.51 15.70
C ASP A 612 20.27 -39.21 15.04
N PRO A 613 21.17 -39.84 15.81
CA PRO A 613 22.42 -40.41 15.30
C PRO A 613 22.26 -41.62 14.37
N GLN A 614 21.05 -42.20 14.28
CA GLN A 614 20.76 -43.35 13.42
C GLN A 614 20.02 -42.94 12.15
N THR A 615 19.19 -41.90 12.23
CA THR A 615 18.23 -41.52 11.19
C THR A 615 18.51 -40.16 10.58
N LEU A 616 19.33 -39.32 11.23
CA LEU A 616 19.60 -37.92 10.83
C LEU A 616 18.35 -37.03 10.80
N LYS A 617 17.32 -37.41 11.57
CA LYS A 617 16.05 -36.69 11.65
C LYS A 617 15.98 -35.82 12.90
N VAL A 618 15.24 -34.73 12.78
CA VAL A 618 14.88 -33.79 13.84
C VAL A 618 13.37 -33.57 13.79
N ASP A 619 12.74 -33.59 14.96
CA ASP A 619 11.34 -33.21 15.17
C ASP A 619 11.28 -32.58 16.58
N GLU A 620 11.62 -31.30 16.65
CA GLU A 620 11.76 -30.54 17.90
C GLU A 620 10.78 -29.36 17.91
N THR A 621 10.34 -28.94 19.09
CA THR A 621 9.42 -27.81 19.26
C THR A 621 9.88 -26.92 20.41
N TRP A 622 9.95 -25.63 20.15
CA TRP A 622 10.28 -24.58 21.12
C TRP A 622 9.06 -23.69 21.32
N SER A 623 8.82 -23.25 22.56
CA SER A 623 7.70 -22.39 22.91
C SER A 623 8.21 -21.08 23.48
N TYR A 624 7.66 -19.98 23.00
CA TYR A 624 7.98 -18.60 23.40
C TYR A 624 6.71 -17.87 23.85
N ASP A 625 6.91 -16.79 24.59
CA ASP A 625 5.87 -15.79 24.83
C ASP A 625 5.70 -14.98 23.54
N TYR A 626 4.46 -14.87 23.05
CA TYR A 626 4.10 -14.21 21.80
C TYR A 626 4.46 -12.72 21.79
N ASP A 627 4.16 -12.02 22.89
CA ASP A 627 4.37 -10.57 23.02
C ASP A 627 5.85 -10.18 23.21
N ASN A 628 6.71 -11.15 23.51
CA ASN A 628 8.08 -10.89 23.96
C ASN A 628 8.97 -12.12 23.67
N VAL A 629 9.32 -12.31 22.40
CA VAL A 629 10.07 -13.49 21.94
C VAL A 629 11.53 -13.38 22.32
N LEU A 630 11.91 -14.01 23.44
CA LEU A 630 13.28 -14.03 23.94
C LEU A 630 14.01 -15.33 23.57
N ASP A 631 15.30 -15.23 23.33
CA ASP A 631 16.17 -16.39 23.16
C ASP A 631 16.42 -17.13 24.50
N MET A 632 17.17 -18.23 24.43
CA MET A 632 17.50 -19.06 25.60
C MET A 632 18.32 -18.34 26.69
N LEU A 633 18.94 -17.21 26.35
CA LEU A 633 19.71 -16.37 27.27
C LEU A 633 18.84 -15.28 27.92
N GLY A 634 17.57 -15.17 27.53
CA GLY A 634 16.66 -14.13 27.98
C GLY A 634 16.91 -12.78 27.30
N SER A 635 17.54 -12.79 26.12
CA SER A 635 17.88 -11.62 25.31
C SER A 635 16.90 -11.48 24.15
N ALA A 636 16.77 -10.25 23.64
CA ALA A 636 15.98 -9.91 22.45
C ALA A 636 16.67 -10.28 21.12
N GLY A 637 17.68 -11.16 21.17
CA GLY A 637 18.54 -11.47 20.03
C GLY A 637 19.48 -10.31 19.68
N VAL A 638 19.65 -10.03 18.38
CA VAL A 638 20.51 -8.96 17.85
C VAL A 638 19.87 -8.25 16.66
N TYR A 639 20.22 -6.98 16.48
CA TYR A 639 20.01 -6.29 15.20
C TYR A 639 21.17 -6.54 14.26
N VAL A 640 20.80 -6.74 13.00
CA VAL A 640 21.73 -7.03 11.92
C VAL A 640 21.48 -6.08 10.77
N GLY A 641 22.55 -5.51 10.24
CA GLY A 641 22.51 -4.59 9.12
C GLY A 641 23.40 -5.05 7.97
N VAL A 642 23.02 -4.75 6.74
CA VAL A 642 23.87 -4.95 5.55
C VAL A 642 24.33 -3.58 5.07
N LEU A 643 25.60 -3.27 5.30
CA LEU A 643 26.13 -1.91 5.14
C LEU A 643 27.63 -1.91 4.85
N PRO A 644 28.18 -0.85 4.21
CA PRO A 644 29.60 -0.80 3.93
C PRO A 644 30.39 -0.45 5.20
N PRO A 645 31.49 -1.15 5.52
CA PRO A 645 32.34 -0.80 6.67
C PRO A 645 33.10 0.51 6.44
N ASN A 646 33.20 0.98 5.18
CA ASN A 646 33.72 2.28 4.83
C ASN A 646 32.85 2.93 3.74
N LEU A 647 32.29 4.11 4.01
CA LEU A 647 31.40 4.83 3.09
C LEU A 647 32.08 5.32 1.80
N TYR A 648 33.40 5.41 1.78
CA TYR A 648 34.16 5.71 0.56
C TYR A 648 34.40 4.48 -0.31
N ASN A 649 34.01 3.30 0.18
CA ASN A 649 33.94 2.07 -0.59
C ASN A 649 32.53 1.44 -0.47
N PRO A 650 31.48 2.09 -1.01
CA PRO A 650 30.10 1.71 -0.75
C PRO A 650 29.69 0.34 -1.34
N ASN A 651 30.50 -0.20 -2.26
CA ASN A 651 30.26 -1.51 -2.86
C ASN A 651 30.82 -2.66 -2.02
N ASP A 652 31.61 -2.38 -0.98
CA ASP A 652 32.17 -3.38 -0.09
C ASP A 652 31.22 -3.56 1.09
N LEU A 653 30.14 -4.30 0.89
CA LEU A 653 29.11 -4.49 1.92
C LEU A 653 29.54 -5.59 2.90
N ILE A 654 29.16 -5.45 4.18
CA ILE A 654 29.32 -6.48 5.21
C ILE A 654 27.99 -6.71 5.95
N VAL A 655 27.84 -7.90 6.53
CA VAL A 655 26.83 -8.16 7.56
C VAL A 655 27.40 -7.68 8.89
N TYR A 656 26.72 -6.71 9.50
CA TYR A 656 27.04 -6.18 10.82
C TYR A 656 26.11 -6.81 11.86
N TYR A 657 26.67 -7.33 12.95
CA TYR A 657 25.93 -7.81 14.11
C TYR A 657 26.17 -6.89 15.29
N THR A 658 25.09 -6.46 15.95
CA THR A 658 25.17 -5.72 17.22
C THR A 658 26.03 -6.50 18.24
N GLU A 659 26.84 -5.79 19.02
CA GLU A 659 27.72 -6.33 20.05
C GLU A 659 26.93 -6.71 21.31
N GLY A 660 26.84 -8.02 21.56
CA GLY A 660 26.08 -8.52 22.70
C GLY A 660 24.58 -8.56 22.43
N GLY A 661 23.86 -9.30 23.26
CA GLY A 661 22.42 -9.44 23.11
C GLY A 661 21.71 -8.13 23.41
N LEU A 662 20.67 -7.83 22.63
CA LEU A 662 19.78 -6.70 22.88
C LEU A 662 19.02 -6.91 24.20
N PRO A 663 18.74 -5.82 24.94
CA PRO A 663 17.99 -5.92 26.17
C PRO A 663 16.55 -6.39 25.89
N ALA A 664 15.95 -7.10 26.85
CA ALA A 664 14.67 -7.78 26.67
C ALA A 664 13.52 -6.84 26.25
N GLU A 665 13.57 -5.55 26.61
CA GLU A 665 12.59 -4.57 26.17
C GLU A 665 12.57 -4.28 24.67
N LEU A 666 13.60 -4.71 23.93
CA LEU A 666 13.66 -4.62 22.47
C LEU A 666 13.28 -5.94 21.79
N ALA A 667 12.71 -6.90 22.54
CA ALA A 667 12.30 -8.16 21.97
C ALA A 667 11.24 -7.95 20.90
N MET A 668 11.32 -8.77 19.87
CA MET A 668 10.35 -8.84 18.81
C MET A 668 8.98 -9.18 19.39
N ASN A 669 7.98 -8.36 19.07
CA ASN A 669 6.58 -8.67 19.22
C ASN A 669 6.11 -9.39 17.96
N PHE A 670 5.49 -10.56 18.11
CA PHE A 670 5.06 -11.34 16.95
C PHE A 670 3.84 -10.71 16.22
N ASP A 671 3.12 -9.78 16.86
CA ASP A 671 2.11 -8.96 16.16
C ASP A 671 2.74 -8.13 15.04
N ASP A 672 3.79 -7.37 15.38
CA ASP A 672 4.43 -6.47 14.43
C ASP A 672 5.05 -7.24 13.24
N VAL A 673 5.52 -8.48 13.48
CA VAL A 673 6.01 -9.36 12.40
C VAL A 673 4.88 -9.79 11.47
N ILE A 674 3.70 -10.11 12.01
CA ILE A 674 2.55 -10.49 11.19
C ILE A 674 2.00 -9.28 10.45
N ASP A 675 1.95 -8.11 11.09
CA ASP A 675 1.54 -6.86 10.45
C ASP A 675 2.49 -6.51 9.29
N ASP A 676 3.81 -6.59 9.50
CA ASP A 676 4.81 -6.40 8.44
C ASP A 676 4.62 -7.38 7.26
N ILE A 677 4.21 -8.63 7.53
CA ILE A 677 3.88 -9.62 6.50
C ILE A 677 2.59 -9.25 5.77
N ALA A 678 1.53 -8.90 6.51
CA ALA A 678 0.22 -8.59 5.96
C ALA A 678 0.27 -7.33 5.07
N GLU A 679 1.08 -6.36 5.45
CA GLU A 679 1.26 -5.08 4.77
C GLU A 679 2.36 -5.13 3.70
N GLY A 680 2.96 -6.31 3.46
CA GLY A 680 3.98 -6.51 2.43
C GLY A 680 5.29 -5.75 2.68
N ARG A 681 5.53 -5.30 3.92
CA ARG A 681 6.73 -4.54 4.32
C ARG A 681 7.91 -5.43 4.69
N GLY A 682 7.67 -6.71 4.95
CA GLY A 682 8.70 -7.64 5.37
C GLY A 682 8.23 -9.10 5.31
N GLY A 683 8.95 -9.95 6.03
CA GLY A 683 8.69 -11.38 6.11
C GLY A 683 9.29 -11.97 7.37
N ILE A 684 9.21 -13.30 7.48
CA ILE A 684 10.04 -14.07 8.41
C ILE A 684 11.07 -14.86 7.63
N MET A 685 12.35 -14.76 8.02
CA MET A 685 13.41 -15.59 7.46
C MET A 685 13.92 -16.58 8.48
N ILE A 686 14.26 -17.77 7.99
CA ILE A 686 14.74 -18.88 8.79
C ILE A 686 16.10 -19.31 8.26
N GLY A 687 17.05 -19.56 9.15
CA GLY A 687 18.35 -20.13 8.82
C GLY A 687 18.79 -21.15 9.86
N THR A 688 19.51 -22.19 9.45
CA THR A 688 20.14 -23.14 10.37
C THR A 688 21.62 -22.84 10.54
N SER A 689 22.13 -23.02 11.75
CA SER A 689 23.57 -22.89 12.03
C SER A 689 24.11 -24.01 12.90
N TYR A 690 25.42 -24.25 12.78
CA TYR A 690 26.14 -25.23 13.60
C TYR A 690 27.20 -24.57 14.46
N GLU A 691 27.02 -24.74 15.76
CA GLU A 691 27.51 -23.82 16.75
C GLU A 691 28.39 -24.54 17.79
N PRO A 692 29.48 -23.94 18.29
CA PRO A 692 30.33 -24.58 19.28
C PRO A 692 29.55 -24.88 20.55
N TRP A 693 29.83 -26.02 21.17
CA TRP A 693 29.15 -26.40 22.40
C TRP A 693 30.15 -26.77 23.52
N PRO A 694 30.20 -26.01 24.64
CA PRO A 694 29.39 -24.82 24.94
C PRO A 694 29.78 -23.59 24.08
N LYS A 695 28.80 -22.71 23.79
CA LYS A 695 29.02 -21.48 23.01
C LYS A 695 29.91 -20.51 23.80
N PRO A 696 31.03 -20.02 23.23
CA PRO A 696 31.87 -19.03 23.89
C PRO A 696 31.13 -17.71 24.15
N ASP A 697 31.42 -17.04 25.26
CA ASP A 697 30.75 -15.79 25.65
C ASP A 697 30.81 -14.68 24.58
N TYR A 698 31.91 -14.60 23.82
CA TYR A 698 32.08 -13.61 22.75
C TYR A 698 31.25 -13.91 21.48
N LEU A 699 30.66 -15.11 21.40
CA LEU A 699 29.73 -15.53 20.35
C LEU A 699 28.30 -15.67 20.88
N ALA A 700 28.03 -15.34 22.15
CA ALA A 700 26.76 -15.63 22.79
C ALA A 700 25.54 -15.07 22.03
N ALA A 701 25.72 -13.94 21.33
CA ALA A 701 24.67 -13.24 20.57
C ALA A 701 24.91 -13.23 19.05
N ARG A 702 25.91 -13.96 18.55
CA ARG A 702 26.31 -13.96 17.13
C ARG A 702 26.26 -15.36 16.57
N ASP A 703 26.08 -15.44 15.25
CA ASP A 703 26.23 -16.71 14.55
C ASP A 703 27.71 -17.07 14.35
N ASN A 704 28.00 -18.37 14.39
CA ASN A 704 29.35 -18.89 14.21
C ASN A 704 29.58 -19.56 12.85
N ILE A 705 28.59 -20.31 12.34
CA ILE A 705 28.59 -20.94 11.00
C ILE A 705 27.13 -21.19 10.56
N MET A 706 26.65 -20.45 9.56
CA MET A 706 25.40 -20.75 8.86
C MET A 706 25.53 -22.01 7.99
N ILE A 707 24.65 -23.00 8.16
CA ILE A 707 24.73 -24.29 7.48
C ILE A 707 23.38 -24.72 6.91
N GLY A 708 23.31 -24.83 5.58
CA GLY A 708 22.63 -25.91 4.88
C GLY A 708 21.11 -25.92 4.72
N TRP A 709 20.32 -25.13 5.44
CA TRP A 709 18.92 -24.90 5.09
C TRP A 709 18.46 -23.51 5.50
N GLY A 710 17.73 -22.86 4.61
CA GLY A 710 17.17 -21.54 4.81
C GLY A 710 15.85 -21.40 4.06
N GLY A 711 15.04 -20.46 4.48
CA GLY A 711 13.76 -20.21 3.84
C GLY A 711 13.14 -18.92 4.36
N MET A 712 12.09 -18.49 3.70
CA MET A 712 11.35 -17.32 4.12
C MET A 712 9.88 -17.44 3.80
N TRP A 713 9.09 -16.64 4.51
CA TRP A 713 7.68 -16.54 4.28
C TRP A 713 7.22 -15.07 4.33
N PRO A 714 6.48 -14.59 3.31
CA PRO A 714 6.19 -15.26 2.03
C PRO A 714 7.46 -15.54 1.20
N GLU A 715 7.41 -16.45 0.22
CA GLU A 715 8.59 -16.98 -0.51
C GLU A 715 9.39 -15.96 -1.35
N GLN A 716 9.02 -14.67 -1.36
CA GLN A 716 9.73 -13.64 -2.12
C GLN A 716 10.60 -12.76 -1.20
N PRO A 717 11.94 -12.79 -1.35
CA PRO A 717 12.81 -11.88 -0.62
C PRO A 717 12.55 -10.44 -1.08
N PRO A 718 12.63 -9.45 -0.17
CA PRO A 718 12.89 -8.08 -0.59
C PRO A 718 14.14 -8.05 -1.50
N ALA A 719 14.16 -7.16 -2.50
CA ALA A 719 15.21 -7.07 -3.52
C ALA A 719 16.66 -6.93 -2.97
N LEU A 720 16.79 -6.74 -1.64
CA LEU A 720 18.04 -6.66 -0.87
C LEU A 720 18.70 -8.02 -0.58
N ILE A 721 18.04 -9.15 -0.85
CA ILE A 721 18.60 -10.49 -0.62
C ILE A 721 18.81 -11.18 -1.97
N PRO A 722 20.05 -11.57 -2.31
CA PRO A 722 20.32 -12.20 -3.59
C PRO A 722 19.63 -13.58 -3.68
N PRO A 723 18.99 -13.91 -4.81
CA PRO A 723 18.44 -15.24 -5.02
C PRO A 723 19.56 -16.28 -5.11
N LYS A 724 19.18 -17.56 -5.00
CA LYS A 724 20.10 -18.67 -5.25
C LYS A 724 20.80 -18.49 -6.61
N PRO A 725 22.14 -18.62 -6.68
CA PRO A 725 22.84 -18.60 -7.96
C PRO A 725 22.36 -19.74 -8.87
N GLU A 726 21.99 -19.39 -10.12
CA GLU A 726 21.55 -20.36 -11.13
C GLU A 726 22.64 -21.42 -11.38
N GLY A 727 22.29 -22.70 -11.26
CA GLY A 727 23.20 -23.81 -11.58
C GLY A 727 24.08 -24.31 -10.42
N ALA A 728 23.82 -23.88 -9.18
CA ALA A 728 24.44 -24.45 -7.99
C ALA A 728 24.20 -25.97 -7.86
N GLU A 729 25.24 -26.79 -7.95
CA GLU A 729 25.17 -28.23 -7.69
C GLU A 729 25.26 -28.50 -6.18
N CYS A 730 24.48 -29.46 -5.67
CA CYS A 730 24.55 -29.91 -4.27
C CYS A 730 26.00 -30.23 -3.87
N GLY A 731 26.43 -29.78 -2.69
CA GLY A 731 27.80 -29.96 -2.18
C GLY A 731 28.81 -28.94 -2.70
N THR A 732 28.37 -27.91 -3.43
CA THR A 732 29.19 -26.74 -3.75
C THR A 732 29.12 -25.77 -2.59
N ASN A 733 30.26 -25.44 -2.00
CA ASN A 733 30.34 -24.35 -1.04
C ASN A 733 30.31 -23.02 -1.78
N PHE A 734 29.63 -22.06 -1.20
CA PHE A 734 29.48 -20.73 -1.77
C PHE A 734 30.05 -19.68 -0.84
N GLN A 735 30.75 -18.72 -1.42
CA GLN A 735 31.19 -17.51 -0.75
C GLN A 735 30.64 -16.31 -1.51
N TRP A 736 30.05 -15.37 -0.78
CA TRP A 736 29.68 -14.09 -1.35
C TRP A 736 30.94 -13.24 -1.55
N ASP A 737 31.10 -12.68 -2.74
CA ASP A 737 32.31 -11.92 -3.13
C ASP A 737 32.29 -10.45 -2.68
N GLY A 738 31.25 -10.04 -1.95
CA GLY A 738 31.02 -8.65 -1.55
C GLY A 738 30.21 -7.84 -2.55
N THR A 739 29.85 -8.40 -3.71
CA THR A 739 29.05 -7.71 -4.73
C THR A 739 27.58 -8.14 -4.64
N PHE A 740 26.69 -7.15 -4.63
CA PHE A 740 25.26 -7.39 -4.57
C PHE A 740 24.79 -8.28 -5.75
N GLY A 741 24.21 -9.46 -5.46
CA GLY A 741 23.74 -10.40 -6.49
C GLY A 741 24.78 -11.36 -7.10
N ALA A 742 26.02 -11.39 -6.61
CA ALA A 742 27.06 -12.29 -7.12
C ALA A 742 27.55 -13.27 -6.04
N VAL A 743 27.41 -14.56 -6.32
CA VAL A 743 27.96 -15.64 -5.49
C VAL A 743 29.01 -16.37 -6.33
N VAL A 744 30.18 -16.65 -5.75
CA VAL A 744 31.27 -17.36 -6.46
C VAL A 744 31.40 -18.77 -5.86
N PRO A 745 31.48 -19.82 -6.69
CA PRO A 745 31.82 -21.17 -6.22
C PRO A 745 33.23 -21.17 -5.60
N GLU A 746 33.39 -21.81 -4.45
CA GLU A 746 34.70 -22.00 -3.79
C GLU A 746 35.62 -22.99 -4.54
#